data_AF-A0AAE0DN88-F1
#
_entry.id   AF-A0AAE0DN88-F1
#
_cell.length_a   1.000
_cell.length_b   1.000
_cell.length_c   1.000
_cell.angle_alpha   90.00
_cell.angle_beta   90.00
_cell.angle_gamma   90.00
#
_symmetry.space_group_name_H-M   'P 1'
#
loop_
_entity.id
_entity.type
_entity.pdbx_description
1 polymer ?
#
loop_
_entity_poly.entity_id
_entity_poly.type
_entity_poly.pdbx_seq_one_letter_code
_entity_poly.pdbx_strand_id
1 'polypeptide(L)'
;MVHLITVATCSLNQWVLDYDGNKERIIQSIKEAKKAGASLRVGPELDHFLEYDVYNQSWEVLRDIVDHEDCQDILLDIGMPVAHNSVFYNCRVICRNRKILLIRPKMSLANDGNFREMRYFTPWMRTRECDDHMLPHAIWAVTKQRSVKFGDMNIQALDTVLGIESCEELFTADAPHIRQGLAGVEIFTNSSGSHHQLRKLPLRIGLIREGTRKSGGVYLYANQQGCDGDRLYYDGCAMIICNGEILAQGSQFSLNDVEVVTATVDLDEVRSARFAPSLRMQAAQQPFYPSVPLDIWLAHETETDLGLRPSPILAPMWVSPEEEISFGPACWLWDYLRRSKQAGFFLPLSGGIDSCATAVIVYSMARQVVRAIKEGNGQVIQDVFRICAVDEEQWVLRANPKDVMNKIFHTCFMGTENSSRDTRDRAEKLAQAIGAYHTDMNMDSLVTAQKESFTQVTGFEPRFKQHGGGAAESLALQNIQARLRMVNAYMYAQMLPTVRGRRGGGSLLVLGSANVDECLRGYLTKYDCSSADINPIGGISKTDLKRFIAWAEKNFDLPVLESFLTAVPTAELEPITKDYVQSDEADMGMTYDELSVFGRLRKVERLGPFSMWEKLARIWQDERGLNPTEVYEKVRRFFWYFNINRHKMTTLTPSYHAEQYSPDDNRFDLRPFLYPDFSWAWRKIEGIINKRDGGVNGLDYARRADILPILWTSRYEMTAVFSATWQTFRLGVQASPSGRTALSSLRATLSAPRQAKQPLQQFHSLRRISHPTRGAISPAYGPSSAYSLRSRTSPLRHQLRWASLWKRGPEPEEKPAEEDGEQANMTEDEVRNVFGKSMDPQEGVEVLMALQTRRLEGTLDQKMAYPDAWIDKGLTYLRAKFPLDEDAAIIARIDREMATGKIVHQSPSAVSQFEKLRRENKEKNEIERQKREAEEKQAIEKGGRVTGGKLQTRDGKTTAPSRGLVGVRKEAEWVKKYRDEATDKEFPDITNIQRLVPSAVLITVILALCLLFAQNYKPPSRKARLWPDIPPAAATVFAIIGANFVVFAMWRIPQLWAFCNRTFIIAPILPHARTMLGAAFSHHQAFHLCVNMIGLWLVGTRVHDDIGRGPFLALYFASAVIGSFIPLTVYVTKGIFGTTTLGASGALCGLIAAACVLHEGQTIQLPFLPPEWTRGIDTGVVLAIFILSEIRGLRKTGLKVPKSTPGTPLQPRVDHMGHLAGYAAGIGGAAMIRATDPKWRDAKREHWYIRDSKKKTQQLSSG
;
A
#
# COMPACT_ATOMS: atom_id res chain seq x y z
N MET A 1 -14.91 57.48 8.29
CA MET A 1 -14.94 56.28 9.16
C MET A 1 -13.69 55.46 8.88
N VAL A 2 -13.23 54.68 9.87
CA VAL A 2 -12.19 53.66 9.69
C VAL A 2 -12.86 52.30 9.89
N HIS A 3 -12.66 51.35 8.99
CA HIS A 3 -13.37 50.07 9.03
C HIS A 3 -12.63 49.05 9.91
N LEU A 4 -12.66 49.29 11.23
CA LEU A 4 -12.06 48.41 12.24
C LEU A 4 -12.94 47.18 12.50
N ILE A 5 -12.44 45.99 12.17
CA ILE A 5 -13.07 44.71 12.47
C ILE A 5 -12.22 43.90 13.47
N THR A 6 -12.83 43.39 14.53
CA THR A 6 -12.17 42.41 15.42
C THR A 6 -12.51 41.00 14.95
N VAL A 7 -11.49 40.19 14.69
CA VAL A 7 -11.62 38.82 14.19
C VAL A 7 -10.86 37.83 15.08
N ALA A 8 -11.34 36.59 15.13
CA ALA A 8 -10.82 35.53 15.99
C ALA A 8 -10.52 34.24 15.21
N THR A 9 -9.45 33.55 15.59
CA THR A 9 -9.12 32.20 15.14
C THR A 9 -8.60 31.37 16.32
N CYS A 10 -8.71 30.04 16.25
CA CYS A 10 -8.40 29.19 17.41
C CYS A 10 -7.66 27.89 17.10
N SER A 11 -6.84 27.47 18.05
CA SER A 11 -6.25 26.13 18.15
C SER A 11 -7.13 25.29 19.09
N LEU A 12 -7.65 24.13 18.64
CA LEU A 12 -8.49 23.24 19.47
C LEU A 12 -7.89 21.84 19.58
N ASN A 13 -7.86 21.27 20.79
CA ASN A 13 -7.41 19.90 21.02
C ASN A 13 -8.56 18.89 20.90
N GLN A 14 -9.14 18.81 19.70
CA GLN A 14 -10.22 17.87 19.40
C GLN A 14 -9.76 16.42 19.57
N TRP A 15 -10.70 15.52 19.88
CA TRP A 15 -10.47 14.08 19.94
C TRP A 15 -11.42 13.39 18.96
N VAL A 16 -10.89 12.51 18.12
CA VAL A 16 -11.66 11.74 17.12
C VAL A 16 -12.88 11.06 17.76
N LEU A 17 -14.08 11.40 17.28
CA LEU A 17 -15.39 10.91 17.74
C LEU A 17 -15.81 11.33 19.17
N ASP A 18 -15.08 12.23 19.85
CA ASP A 18 -15.46 12.85 21.12
C ASP A 18 -16.46 14.00 20.88
N TYR A 19 -17.68 13.69 20.44
CA TYR A 19 -18.65 14.71 20.01
C TYR A 19 -18.99 15.74 21.08
N ASP A 20 -19.12 15.31 22.34
CA ASP A 20 -19.44 16.22 23.45
C ASP A 20 -18.23 17.10 23.82
N GLY A 21 -17.03 16.53 24.00
CA GLY A 21 -15.83 17.34 24.27
C GLY A 21 -15.48 18.28 23.11
N ASN A 22 -15.65 17.83 21.86
CA ASN A 22 -15.41 18.67 20.67
C ASN A 22 -16.44 19.80 20.55
N LYS A 23 -17.71 19.55 20.90
CA LYS A 23 -18.78 20.56 21.01
C LYS A 23 -18.44 21.60 22.09
N GLU A 24 -18.05 21.15 23.28
CA GLU A 24 -17.68 22.02 24.39
C GLU A 24 -16.46 22.90 24.06
N ARG A 25 -15.40 22.33 23.48
CA ARG A 25 -14.22 23.07 22.99
C ARG A 25 -14.59 24.13 21.96
N ILE A 26 -15.49 23.82 21.02
CA ILE A 26 -15.99 24.79 20.03
C ILE A 26 -16.75 25.92 20.74
N ILE A 27 -17.74 25.61 21.58
CA ILE A 27 -18.55 26.63 22.28
C ILE A 27 -17.68 27.51 23.18
N GLN A 28 -16.71 26.94 23.89
CA GLN A 28 -15.78 27.68 24.72
C GLN A 28 -14.92 28.66 23.91
N SER A 29 -14.39 28.24 22.75
CA SER A 29 -13.65 29.15 21.86
C SER A 29 -14.52 30.28 21.29
N ILE A 30 -15.83 30.07 21.17
CA ILE A 30 -16.79 31.09 20.72
C ILE A 30 -17.09 32.09 21.83
N LYS A 31 -17.23 31.63 23.08
CA LYS A 31 -17.33 32.48 24.28
C LYS A 31 -16.10 33.39 24.42
N GLU A 32 -14.91 32.84 24.24
CA GLU A 32 -13.65 33.59 24.31
C GLU A 32 -13.54 34.62 23.17
N ALA A 33 -13.86 34.23 21.93
CA ALA A 33 -13.89 35.15 20.79
C ALA A 33 -14.85 36.34 21.01
N LYS A 34 -16.09 36.07 21.48
CA LYS A 34 -17.07 37.12 21.79
C LYS A 34 -16.65 38.00 22.98
N LYS A 35 -16.06 37.42 24.02
CA LYS A 35 -15.50 38.18 25.16
C LYS A 35 -14.38 39.12 24.73
N ALA A 36 -13.64 38.77 23.68
CA ALA A 36 -12.64 39.62 23.04
C ALA A 36 -13.21 40.56 21.96
N GLY A 37 -14.55 40.66 21.81
CA GLY A 37 -15.21 41.57 20.88
C GLY A 37 -15.22 41.14 19.41
N ALA A 38 -14.89 39.89 19.09
CA ALA A 38 -14.78 39.44 17.70
C ALA A 38 -16.16 39.24 17.02
N SER A 39 -16.32 39.78 15.81
CA SER A 39 -17.52 39.61 14.97
C SER A 39 -17.46 38.37 14.07
N LEU A 40 -16.25 37.81 13.86
CA LEU A 40 -15.97 36.56 13.13
C LEU A 40 -15.08 35.64 13.97
N ARG A 41 -15.41 34.33 14.05
CA ARG A 41 -14.56 33.28 14.62
C ARG A 41 -14.36 32.14 13.62
N VAL A 42 -13.10 31.76 13.40
CA VAL A 42 -12.69 30.63 12.54
C VAL A 42 -12.18 29.45 13.39
N GLY A 43 -12.71 28.25 13.15
CA GLY A 43 -12.27 27.00 13.80
C GLY A 43 -11.52 26.02 12.88
N PRO A 44 -10.85 25.01 13.44
CA PRO A 44 -10.08 24.00 12.67
C PRO A 44 -10.89 23.15 11.69
N GLU A 45 -10.19 22.29 10.94
CA GLU A 45 -10.74 21.21 10.10
C GLU A 45 -11.34 20.05 10.94
N LEU A 46 -11.85 18.98 10.33
CA LEU A 46 -12.53 17.88 11.06
C LEU A 46 -12.06 16.45 10.69
N ASP A 47 -12.38 15.54 11.61
CA ASP A 47 -12.23 14.08 11.55
C ASP A 47 -12.95 13.44 10.33
N HIS A 48 -12.50 12.25 9.92
CA HIS A 48 -12.97 11.60 8.69
C HIS A 48 -13.09 10.08 8.77
N PHE A 49 -14.30 9.56 8.55
CA PHE A 49 -14.69 8.16 8.73
C PHE A 49 -15.67 7.69 7.63
N LEU A 50 -15.86 6.37 7.51
CA LEU A 50 -16.76 5.77 6.49
C LEU A 50 -18.14 5.44 7.08
N GLU A 51 -18.23 5.42 8.40
CA GLU A 51 -19.39 5.20 9.23
C GLU A 51 -20.38 6.38 9.06
N TYR A 52 -21.59 6.10 8.56
CA TYR A 52 -22.56 7.15 8.24
C TYR A 52 -23.03 7.94 9.49
N ASP A 53 -22.94 7.33 10.67
CA ASP A 53 -23.28 7.97 11.94
C ASP A 53 -22.44 9.22 12.22
N VAL A 54 -21.22 9.31 11.69
CA VAL A 54 -20.38 10.52 11.84
C VAL A 54 -21.03 11.74 11.20
N TYR A 55 -21.71 11.56 10.07
CA TYR A 55 -22.44 12.64 9.40
C TYR A 55 -23.69 13.04 10.22
N ASN A 56 -24.42 12.05 10.78
CA ASN A 56 -25.58 12.30 11.62
C ASN A 56 -25.19 13.03 12.92
N GLN A 57 -24.16 12.55 13.62
CA GLN A 57 -23.68 13.07 14.89
C GLN A 57 -23.03 14.46 14.73
N SER A 58 -22.32 14.72 13.63
CA SER A 58 -21.87 16.08 13.29
C SER A 58 -23.05 17.05 13.08
N TRP A 59 -24.16 16.61 12.47
CA TRP A 59 -25.38 17.45 12.36
C TRP A 59 -26.07 17.67 13.71
N GLU A 60 -26.04 16.71 14.63
CA GLU A 60 -26.57 16.88 15.99
C GLU A 60 -25.71 17.83 16.84
N VAL A 61 -24.38 17.74 16.74
CA VAL A 61 -23.46 18.71 17.34
C VAL A 61 -23.64 20.11 16.74
N LEU A 62 -23.78 20.23 15.42
CA LEU A 62 -24.01 21.53 14.78
C LEU A 62 -25.36 22.12 15.20
N ARG A 63 -26.43 21.32 15.34
CA ARG A 63 -27.72 21.77 15.88
C ARG A 63 -27.53 22.45 17.23
N ASP A 64 -26.84 21.76 18.16
CA ASP A 64 -26.62 22.27 19.51
C ASP A 64 -25.83 23.58 19.50
N ILE A 65 -24.75 23.65 18.72
CA ILE A 65 -23.93 24.88 18.60
C ILE A 65 -24.74 26.03 17.98
N VAL A 66 -25.51 25.77 16.91
CA VAL A 66 -26.28 26.81 16.20
C VAL A 66 -27.45 27.34 17.03
N ASP A 67 -28.02 26.55 17.95
CA ASP A 67 -29.10 26.99 18.85
C ASP A 67 -28.58 27.63 20.16
N HIS A 68 -27.32 27.39 20.53
CA HIS A 68 -26.72 27.87 21.80
C HIS A 68 -26.67 29.39 21.89
N GLU A 69 -27.06 29.98 23.03
CA GLU A 69 -27.17 31.43 23.19
C GLU A 69 -25.81 32.15 23.05
N ASP A 70 -24.75 31.62 23.67
CA ASP A 70 -23.38 32.12 23.46
C ASP A 70 -22.94 32.12 21.99
N CYS A 71 -23.50 31.28 21.11
CA CYS A 71 -23.10 31.19 19.70
C CYS A 71 -23.86 32.16 18.77
N GLN A 72 -24.71 33.03 19.32
CA GLN A 72 -25.40 34.08 18.56
C GLN A 72 -24.54 35.35 18.42
N ASP A 73 -24.89 36.22 17.48
CA ASP A 73 -24.30 37.55 17.20
C ASP A 73 -22.82 37.59 16.78
N ILE A 74 -22.23 36.43 16.53
CA ILE A 74 -20.93 36.23 15.89
C ILE A 74 -21.10 35.42 14.60
N LEU A 75 -20.29 35.70 13.58
CA LEU A 75 -20.17 34.89 12.38
C LEU A 75 -19.20 33.73 12.64
N LEU A 76 -19.64 32.50 12.38
CA LEU A 76 -18.93 31.28 12.74
C LEU A 76 -18.54 30.49 11.49
N ASP A 77 -17.27 30.10 11.42
CA ASP A 77 -16.75 29.09 10.49
C ASP A 77 -16.44 27.80 11.27
N ILE A 78 -17.20 26.74 10.99
CA ILE A 78 -17.16 25.43 11.68
C ILE A 78 -16.96 24.32 10.63
N GLY A 79 -16.06 23.38 10.88
CA GLY A 79 -15.89 22.22 10.00
C GLY A 79 -16.94 21.15 10.26
N MET A 80 -17.36 20.44 9.21
CA MET A 80 -17.91 19.08 9.35
C MET A 80 -17.95 18.31 8.03
N PRO A 81 -17.94 16.95 8.08
CA PRO A 81 -18.23 16.13 6.91
C PRO A 81 -19.72 16.22 6.53
N VAL A 82 -20.03 16.44 5.25
CA VAL A 82 -21.41 16.58 4.74
C VAL A 82 -21.66 15.61 3.58
N ALA A 83 -22.77 14.89 3.65
CA ALA A 83 -23.29 14.07 2.57
C ALA A 83 -24.24 14.89 1.68
N HIS A 84 -23.78 15.30 0.49
CA HIS A 84 -24.56 16.08 -0.46
C HIS A 84 -24.78 15.27 -1.75
N ASN A 85 -26.04 15.05 -2.15
CA ASN A 85 -26.44 14.25 -3.32
C ASN A 85 -25.77 12.85 -3.37
N SER A 86 -25.69 12.19 -2.21
CA SER A 86 -25.00 10.89 -2.00
C SER A 86 -23.49 10.89 -2.28
N VAL A 87 -22.85 12.06 -2.29
CA VAL A 87 -21.40 12.23 -2.32
C VAL A 87 -20.95 12.86 -1.01
N PHE A 88 -19.82 12.40 -0.45
CA PHE A 88 -19.30 12.86 0.83
C PHE A 88 -18.21 13.91 0.62
N TYR A 89 -18.30 15.01 1.35
CA TYR A 89 -17.37 16.14 1.28
C TYR A 89 -16.90 16.53 2.68
N ASN A 90 -15.63 16.91 2.80
CA ASN A 90 -15.13 17.72 3.90
C ASN A 90 -15.61 19.16 3.65
N CYS A 91 -16.32 19.78 4.60
CA CYS A 91 -16.93 21.09 4.42
C CYS A 91 -16.61 22.07 5.54
N ARG A 92 -16.59 23.34 5.17
CA ARG A 92 -16.83 24.48 6.06
C ARG A 92 -18.31 24.80 6.08
N VAL A 93 -18.88 25.01 7.25
CA VAL A 93 -20.26 25.42 7.47
C VAL A 93 -20.24 26.78 8.12
N ILE A 94 -20.75 27.78 7.39
CA ILE A 94 -20.77 29.17 7.83
C ILE A 94 -22.14 29.48 8.43
N CYS A 95 -22.18 29.87 9.70
CA CYS A 95 -23.44 30.13 10.42
C CYS A 95 -23.39 31.40 11.28
N ARG A 96 -24.57 31.99 11.53
CA ARG A 96 -24.80 33.17 12.36
C ARG A 96 -26.27 33.23 12.77
N ASN A 97 -26.60 33.68 13.99
CA ASN A 97 -27.96 34.03 14.45
C ASN A 97 -29.03 32.97 14.11
N ARG A 98 -28.82 31.72 14.55
CA ARG A 98 -29.64 30.53 14.23
C ARG A 98 -29.86 30.29 12.72
N LYS A 99 -28.94 30.71 11.84
CA LYS A 99 -28.95 30.44 10.40
C LYS A 99 -27.65 29.81 9.92
N ILE A 100 -27.74 28.95 8.92
CA ILE A 100 -26.60 28.52 8.10
C ILE A 100 -26.65 29.33 6.80
N LEU A 101 -25.55 30.01 6.47
CA LEU A 101 -25.46 30.89 5.30
C LEU A 101 -24.93 30.13 4.08
N LEU A 102 -23.89 29.32 4.28
CA LEU A 102 -23.17 28.60 3.23
C LEU A 102 -22.58 27.29 3.78
N ILE A 103 -22.54 26.27 2.93
CA ILE A 103 -21.68 25.10 3.12
C ILE A 103 -20.66 25.07 1.98
N ARG A 104 -19.38 25.32 2.28
CA ARG A 104 -18.26 25.29 1.32
C ARG A 104 -17.56 23.94 1.40
N PRO A 105 -17.76 23.01 0.46
CA PRO A 105 -16.97 21.78 0.35
C PRO A 105 -15.52 22.08 -0.08
N LYS A 106 -14.57 21.31 0.44
CA LYS A 106 -13.15 21.35 0.07
C LYS A 106 -12.95 20.91 -1.38
N MET A 107 -12.17 21.68 -2.12
CA MET A 107 -11.93 21.54 -3.57
C MET A 107 -10.62 20.82 -3.88
N SER A 108 -9.60 20.98 -3.02
CA SER A 108 -8.32 20.27 -3.12
C SER A 108 -8.11 19.40 -1.89
N LEU A 109 -8.11 18.07 -2.07
CA LEU A 109 -8.00 17.10 -0.98
C LEU A 109 -6.56 16.61 -0.78
N ALA A 110 -6.11 16.59 0.48
CA ALA A 110 -4.76 16.15 0.84
C ALA A 110 -4.61 14.62 0.73
N ASN A 111 -3.63 14.16 -0.06
CA ASN A 111 -3.47 12.72 -0.37
C ASN A 111 -2.00 12.27 -0.62
N ASP A 112 -1.04 12.87 0.08
CA ASP A 112 0.37 12.40 0.15
C ASP A 112 0.83 12.32 1.62
N GLY A 113 1.89 11.56 1.89
CA GLY A 113 2.42 11.32 3.23
C GLY A 113 1.41 10.64 4.15
N ASN A 114 1.05 11.32 5.26
CA ASN A 114 0.05 10.84 6.20
C ASN A 114 -1.39 11.03 5.69
N PHE A 115 -1.64 12.05 4.85
CA PHE A 115 -2.98 12.45 4.42
C PHE A 115 -3.56 11.52 3.34
N ARG A 116 -4.86 11.24 3.43
CA ARG A 116 -5.58 10.28 2.56
C ARG A 116 -7.05 10.66 2.36
N GLU A 117 -7.35 11.95 2.27
CA GLU A 117 -8.73 12.46 2.27
C GLU A 117 -9.59 11.85 1.16
N MET A 118 -9.01 11.53 0.00
CA MET A 118 -9.73 10.89 -1.13
C MET A 118 -10.19 9.44 -0.85
N ARG A 119 -9.84 8.87 0.30
CA ARG A 119 -10.40 7.60 0.80
C ARG A 119 -11.81 7.77 1.39
N TYR A 120 -12.16 8.99 1.80
CA TYR A 120 -13.37 9.31 2.56
C TYR A 120 -14.25 10.34 1.85
N PHE A 121 -13.62 11.34 1.21
CA PHE A 121 -14.27 12.48 0.58
C PHE A 121 -14.01 12.57 -0.92
N THR A 122 -14.86 13.32 -1.60
CA THR A 122 -14.70 13.73 -3.00
C THR A 122 -14.40 15.24 -3.04
N PRO A 123 -13.46 15.71 -3.89
CA PRO A 123 -13.25 17.15 -4.07
C PRO A 123 -14.46 17.81 -4.75
N TRP A 124 -14.79 19.05 -4.38
CA TRP A 124 -15.76 19.83 -5.13
C TRP A 124 -15.14 20.38 -6.43
N MET A 125 -15.54 19.78 -7.56
CA MET A 125 -14.95 20.05 -8.88
C MET A 125 -15.56 21.26 -9.62
N ARG A 126 -16.55 21.95 -9.05
CA ARG A 126 -17.34 22.99 -9.75
C ARG A 126 -17.02 24.39 -9.21
N THR A 127 -15.87 24.90 -9.60
CA THR A 127 -15.37 26.24 -9.23
C THR A 127 -16.39 27.32 -9.59
N ARG A 128 -16.72 28.20 -8.63
CA ARG A 128 -17.72 29.28 -8.72
C ARG A 128 -19.16 28.83 -9.05
N GLU A 129 -19.50 27.58 -8.71
CA GLU A 129 -20.88 27.08 -8.76
C GLU A 129 -21.39 26.66 -7.37
N CYS A 130 -22.72 26.62 -7.23
CA CYS A 130 -23.41 26.13 -6.04
C CYS A 130 -24.72 25.40 -6.37
N ASP A 131 -25.07 24.42 -5.55
CA ASP A 131 -26.39 23.79 -5.49
C ASP A 131 -27.15 24.25 -4.23
N ASP A 132 -28.43 23.88 -4.10
CA ASP A 132 -29.15 23.92 -2.83
C ASP A 132 -29.02 22.56 -2.12
N HIS A 133 -28.51 22.56 -0.89
CA HIS A 133 -28.47 21.39 -0.02
C HIS A 133 -29.68 21.37 0.92
N MET A 134 -30.43 20.27 0.92
CA MET A 134 -31.56 20.06 1.83
C MET A 134 -31.06 19.76 3.25
N LEU A 135 -31.47 20.57 4.22
CA LEU A 135 -31.03 20.45 5.62
C LEU A 135 -31.78 19.33 6.35
N PRO A 136 -31.12 18.57 7.26
CA PRO A 136 -31.79 17.59 8.10
C PRO A 136 -32.91 18.22 8.95
N HIS A 137 -33.97 17.45 9.25
CA HIS A 137 -35.13 17.95 10.01
C HIS A 137 -34.73 18.58 11.35
N ALA A 138 -33.75 18.02 12.06
CA ALA A 138 -33.24 18.57 13.32
C ALA A 138 -32.65 19.98 13.17
N ILE A 139 -31.96 20.27 12.06
CA ILE A 139 -31.42 21.59 11.73
C ILE A 139 -32.53 22.53 11.25
N TRP A 140 -33.46 22.05 10.42
CA TRP A 140 -34.62 22.84 9.98
C TRP A 140 -35.49 23.28 11.17
N ALA A 141 -35.66 22.42 12.18
CA ALA A 141 -36.43 22.71 13.38
C ALA A 141 -35.89 23.92 14.16
N VAL A 142 -34.56 24.06 14.28
CA VAL A 142 -33.90 25.25 14.86
C VAL A 142 -33.93 26.42 13.87
N THR A 143 -33.26 26.26 12.73
CA THR A 143 -32.93 27.35 11.80
C THR A 143 -34.11 27.92 11.02
N LYS A 144 -35.21 27.17 10.94
CA LYS A 144 -36.35 27.39 10.03
C LYS A 144 -35.98 27.41 8.54
N GLN A 145 -34.78 26.97 8.17
CA GLN A 145 -34.34 26.80 6.78
C GLN A 145 -34.57 25.36 6.31
N ARG A 146 -35.20 25.17 5.14
CA ARG A 146 -35.32 23.84 4.50
C ARG A 146 -34.08 23.47 3.68
N SER A 147 -33.37 24.47 3.17
CA SER A 147 -32.14 24.31 2.40
C SER A 147 -31.17 25.47 2.64
N VAL A 148 -29.92 25.28 2.23
CA VAL A 148 -28.84 26.27 2.24
C VAL A 148 -27.98 26.10 0.98
N LYS A 149 -27.25 27.13 0.57
CA LYS A 149 -26.30 27.03 -0.55
C LYS A 149 -25.12 26.13 -0.20
N PHE A 150 -24.73 25.31 -1.18
CA PHE A 150 -23.64 24.34 -1.08
C PHE A 150 -22.74 24.44 -2.31
N GLY A 151 -21.47 24.81 -2.13
CA GLY A 151 -20.53 24.95 -3.24
C GLY A 151 -19.47 26.03 -3.00
N ASP A 152 -18.92 26.54 -4.10
CA ASP A 152 -17.81 27.50 -4.10
C ASP A 152 -18.33 28.94 -4.22
N MET A 153 -18.58 29.56 -3.06
CA MET A 153 -19.10 30.92 -2.92
C MET A 153 -18.36 31.68 -1.82
N ASN A 154 -18.42 33.02 -1.86
CA ASN A 154 -18.00 33.92 -0.79
C ASN A 154 -19.20 34.32 0.10
N ILE A 155 -18.96 35.03 1.21
CA ILE A 155 -19.99 35.78 1.94
C ILE A 155 -19.78 37.28 1.70
N GLN A 156 -20.85 37.98 1.33
CA GLN A 156 -20.86 39.43 1.12
C GLN A 156 -21.56 40.09 2.31
N ALA A 157 -20.81 40.70 3.22
CA ALA A 157 -21.36 41.61 4.22
C ALA A 157 -21.68 42.98 3.59
N LEU A 158 -22.29 43.90 4.34
CA LEU A 158 -22.54 45.27 3.86
C LEU A 158 -21.24 46.06 3.65
N ASP A 159 -20.19 45.68 4.37
CA ASP A 159 -18.94 46.44 4.55
C ASP A 159 -17.67 45.69 4.14
N THR A 160 -17.73 44.38 3.92
CA THR A 160 -16.58 43.55 3.53
C THR A 160 -17.00 42.23 2.85
N VAL A 161 -16.03 41.47 2.35
CA VAL A 161 -16.26 40.19 1.66
C VAL A 161 -15.33 39.11 2.21
N LEU A 162 -15.92 37.99 2.64
CA LEU A 162 -15.24 36.83 3.22
C LEU A 162 -15.13 35.69 2.19
N GLY A 163 -13.92 35.22 1.94
CA GLY A 163 -13.63 34.02 1.15
C GLY A 163 -13.22 32.87 2.05
N ILE A 164 -13.58 31.66 1.65
CA ILE A 164 -13.33 30.44 2.42
C ILE A 164 -12.35 29.56 1.65
N GLU A 165 -11.30 29.14 2.35
CA GLU A 165 -10.25 28.20 1.91
C GLU A 165 -10.10 27.08 2.97
N SER A 166 -9.47 25.96 2.64
CA SER A 166 -9.28 24.85 3.60
C SER A 166 -7.97 24.08 3.40
N CYS A 167 -7.10 24.17 4.41
CA CYS A 167 -5.85 23.42 4.55
C CYS A 167 -4.99 23.39 3.28
N GLU A 168 -4.93 22.22 2.63
CA GLU A 168 -4.17 21.92 1.42
C GLU A 168 -4.43 22.90 0.28
N GLU A 169 -5.61 23.53 0.22
CA GLU A 169 -5.95 24.53 -0.80
C GLU A 169 -4.91 25.67 -0.88
N LEU A 170 -4.35 26.12 0.26
CA LEU A 170 -3.25 27.11 0.35
C LEU A 170 -1.96 26.64 -0.35
N PHE A 171 -1.69 25.34 -0.34
CA PHE A 171 -0.45 24.74 -0.85
C PHE A 171 -0.53 24.45 -2.35
N THR A 172 -1.71 24.63 -2.98
CA THR A 172 -1.90 24.44 -4.42
C THR A 172 -1.42 25.63 -5.24
N ALA A 173 -0.97 25.38 -6.48
CA ALA A 173 -0.44 26.40 -7.38
C ALA A 173 -1.50 27.40 -7.93
N ASP A 174 -2.79 27.13 -7.69
CA ASP A 174 -3.95 27.92 -8.14
C ASP A 174 -4.93 28.05 -6.96
N ALA A 175 -4.38 28.42 -5.80
CA ALA A 175 -5.07 28.47 -4.52
C ALA A 175 -6.31 29.40 -4.55
N PRO A 176 -7.44 29.02 -3.91
CA PRO A 176 -8.67 29.79 -3.91
C PRO A 176 -8.49 31.27 -3.54
N HIS A 177 -7.65 31.62 -2.55
CA HIS A 177 -7.42 33.00 -2.14
C HIS A 177 -6.93 33.91 -3.30
N ILE A 178 -6.21 33.38 -4.29
CA ILE A 178 -5.79 34.13 -5.49
C ILE A 178 -7.03 34.59 -6.27
N ARG A 179 -7.96 33.65 -6.51
CA ARG A 179 -9.17 33.87 -7.29
C ARG A 179 -10.19 34.71 -6.52
N GLN A 180 -10.32 34.46 -5.22
CA GLN A 180 -11.17 35.18 -4.29
C GLN A 180 -10.69 36.63 -4.12
N GLY A 181 -9.39 36.87 -3.91
CA GLY A 181 -8.82 38.21 -3.75
C GLY A 181 -9.00 39.08 -5.01
N LEU A 182 -8.78 38.50 -6.19
CA LEU A 182 -9.08 39.16 -7.47
C LEU A 182 -10.58 39.42 -7.69
N ALA A 183 -11.47 38.71 -6.98
CA ALA A 183 -12.91 38.94 -6.96
C ALA A 183 -13.38 39.89 -5.84
N GLY A 184 -12.45 40.51 -5.10
CA GLY A 184 -12.74 41.51 -4.07
C GLY A 184 -12.78 41.00 -2.63
N VAL A 185 -12.60 39.69 -2.37
CA VAL A 185 -12.53 39.15 -1.00
C VAL A 185 -11.46 39.86 -0.19
N GLU A 186 -11.80 40.49 0.92
CA GLU A 186 -10.87 41.23 1.80
C GLU A 186 -10.37 40.36 2.96
N ILE A 187 -11.18 39.40 3.41
CA ILE A 187 -10.87 38.49 4.52
C ILE A 187 -10.92 37.04 4.01
N PHE A 188 -9.89 36.26 4.29
CA PHE A 188 -9.80 34.84 3.96
C PHE A 188 -9.82 33.99 5.23
N THR A 189 -10.68 32.98 5.30
CA THR A 189 -10.58 31.91 6.30
C THR A 189 -9.81 30.73 5.72
N ASN A 190 -8.91 30.13 6.50
CA ASN A 190 -8.34 28.82 6.20
C ASN A 190 -8.35 27.97 7.46
N SER A 191 -9.14 26.91 7.41
CA SER A 191 -9.24 25.92 8.48
C SER A 191 -8.44 24.68 8.11
N SER A 192 -7.58 24.25 9.03
CA SER A 192 -6.59 23.19 8.80
C SER A 192 -6.63 22.05 9.81
N GLY A 193 -6.27 20.86 9.33
CA GLY A 193 -5.78 19.71 10.10
C GLY A 193 -4.30 19.45 9.80
N SER A 194 -3.43 20.46 9.92
CA SER A 194 -2.00 20.26 9.68
C SER A 194 -1.33 19.68 10.91
N HIS A 195 -0.97 18.41 10.84
CA HIS A 195 -0.02 17.78 11.75
C HIS A 195 1.35 18.49 11.76
N HIS A 196 2.05 18.36 12.88
CA HIS A 196 3.45 18.68 13.08
C HIS A 196 4.33 17.92 12.10
N GLN A 197 5.43 18.56 11.74
CA GLN A 197 6.55 17.96 11.07
C GLN A 197 7.72 18.89 11.35
N LEU A 198 8.87 18.33 11.74
CA LEU A 198 10.02 19.08 12.24
C LEU A 198 10.43 20.18 11.24
N ARG A 199 10.51 21.43 11.70
CA ARG A 199 10.84 22.63 10.91
C ARG A 199 9.81 23.02 9.84
N LYS A 200 8.54 22.58 9.92
CA LYS A 200 7.48 22.93 8.92
C LYS A 200 6.93 24.36 9.06
N LEU A 201 6.92 24.94 10.27
CA LEU A 201 6.26 26.22 10.54
C LEU A 201 6.72 27.40 9.64
N PRO A 202 8.03 27.59 9.33
CA PRO A 202 8.47 28.65 8.42
C PRO A 202 7.86 28.58 7.02
N LEU A 203 7.61 27.38 6.48
CA LEU A 203 6.94 27.21 5.19
C LEU A 203 5.47 27.64 5.25
N ARG A 204 4.75 27.25 6.31
CA ARG A 204 3.35 27.64 6.55
C ARG A 204 3.21 29.16 6.64
N ILE A 205 4.04 29.80 7.47
CA ILE A 205 4.03 31.27 7.64
C ILE A 205 4.43 31.96 6.33
N GLY A 206 5.45 31.45 5.62
CA GLY A 206 5.87 31.99 4.33
C GLY A 206 4.75 32.03 3.29
N LEU A 207 4.00 30.93 3.12
CA LEU A 207 2.89 30.86 2.16
C LEU A 207 1.77 31.86 2.48
N ILE A 208 1.34 31.97 3.73
CA ILE A 208 0.26 32.89 4.14
C ILE A 208 0.69 34.35 3.96
N ARG A 209 1.92 34.70 4.36
CA ARG A 209 2.47 36.05 4.16
C ARG A 209 2.58 36.40 2.69
N GLU A 210 2.99 35.46 1.84
CA GLU A 210 3.10 35.70 0.39
C GLU A 210 1.75 35.78 -0.33
N GLY A 211 0.74 35.00 0.08
CA GLY A 211 -0.62 35.12 -0.45
C GLY A 211 -1.25 36.49 -0.13
N THR A 212 -1.15 36.91 1.14
CA THR A 212 -1.65 38.22 1.60
C THR A 212 -0.86 39.41 1.01
N ARG A 213 0.45 39.29 0.78
CA ARG A 213 1.23 40.34 0.08
C ARG A 213 0.85 40.52 -1.39
N LYS A 214 0.55 39.43 -2.10
CA LYS A 214 0.25 39.47 -3.55
C LYS A 214 -1.15 39.98 -3.85
N SER A 215 -2.12 39.65 -3.00
CA SER A 215 -3.53 40.00 -3.20
C SER A 215 -4.00 41.18 -2.34
N GLY A 216 -3.26 41.54 -1.28
CA GLY A 216 -3.80 42.26 -0.13
C GLY A 216 -4.82 41.41 0.65
N GLY A 217 -5.09 41.76 1.90
CA GLY A 217 -6.16 41.16 2.70
C GLY A 217 -5.75 40.63 4.06
N VAL A 218 -6.76 40.31 4.85
CA VAL A 218 -6.66 39.67 6.17
C VAL A 218 -6.81 38.16 5.99
N TYR A 219 -5.98 37.36 6.62
CA TYR A 219 -6.00 35.90 6.53
C TYR A 219 -6.01 35.27 7.92
N LEU A 220 -7.04 34.48 8.19
CA LEU A 220 -7.24 33.76 9.45
C LEU A 220 -6.94 32.28 9.25
N TYR A 221 -5.83 31.83 9.82
CA TYR A 221 -5.44 30.42 9.86
C TYR A 221 -5.90 29.80 11.19
N ALA A 222 -6.73 28.75 11.14
CA ALA A 222 -7.13 27.94 12.30
C ALA A 222 -6.61 26.51 12.13
N ASN A 223 -6.17 25.86 13.19
CA ASN A 223 -5.58 24.52 13.11
C ASN A 223 -5.89 23.67 14.34
N GLN A 224 -5.92 22.35 14.17
CA GLN A 224 -6.02 21.44 15.31
C GLN A 224 -4.76 21.52 16.18
N GLN A 225 -4.89 21.22 17.46
CA GLN A 225 -3.79 21.10 18.42
C GLN A 225 -3.82 19.69 19.02
N GLY A 226 -2.70 19.19 19.55
CA GLY A 226 -2.71 17.96 20.35
C GLY A 226 -2.71 16.65 19.55
N CYS A 227 -2.93 15.53 20.26
CA CYS A 227 -3.02 14.19 19.67
C CYS A 227 -4.48 13.76 19.49
N ASP A 228 -4.98 13.75 18.26
CA ASP A 228 -6.38 13.44 17.90
C ASP A 228 -6.82 11.99 18.17
N GLY A 229 -5.89 11.06 18.39
CA GLY A 229 -6.14 9.63 18.55
C GLY A 229 -5.16 8.71 17.80
N ASP A 230 -4.26 9.26 16.98
CA ASP A 230 -3.29 8.54 16.15
C ASP A 230 -1.82 8.99 16.44
N ARG A 231 -0.84 8.56 15.64
CA ARG A 231 0.59 8.93 15.77
C ARG A 231 0.87 10.43 15.61
N LEU A 232 -0.08 11.18 15.04
CA LEU A 232 0.09 12.58 14.72
C LEU A 232 -0.12 13.45 15.96
N TYR A 233 0.64 14.54 16.00
CA TYR A 233 0.36 15.68 16.84
C TYR A 233 0.07 16.86 15.92
N TYR A 234 -0.98 17.62 16.19
CA TYR A 234 -1.31 18.81 15.42
C TYR A 234 -0.73 20.03 16.14
N ASP A 235 0.01 20.85 15.41
CA ASP A 235 0.89 21.87 15.98
C ASP A 235 0.27 23.26 16.04
N GLY A 236 -1.06 23.32 16.20
CA GLY A 236 -1.81 24.53 16.49
C GLY A 236 -1.36 25.72 15.66
N CYS A 237 -0.87 26.74 16.36
CA CYS A 237 -0.35 27.97 15.80
C CYS A 237 -1.39 28.64 14.87
N ALA A 238 -2.59 28.86 15.42
CA ALA A 238 -3.60 29.71 14.79
C ALA A 238 -3.06 31.13 14.62
N MET A 239 -3.33 31.80 13.50
CA MET A 239 -2.70 33.07 13.11
C MET A 239 -3.65 34.02 12.42
N ILE A 240 -3.43 35.33 12.64
CA ILE A 240 -4.09 36.42 11.91
C ILE A 240 -3.00 37.26 11.25
N ILE A 241 -3.03 37.35 9.92
CA ILE A 241 -2.03 38.03 9.09
C ILE A 241 -2.75 39.04 8.18
N CYS A 242 -2.31 40.30 8.16
CA CYS A 242 -2.84 41.34 7.26
C CYS A 242 -1.74 41.82 6.32
N ASN A 243 -2.00 41.82 5.00
CA ASN A 243 -1.11 42.35 3.96
C ASN A 243 0.35 41.81 4.00
N GLY A 244 0.59 40.67 4.66
CA GLY A 244 1.90 40.08 4.85
C GLY A 244 2.49 40.16 6.26
N GLU A 245 1.88 40.90 7.18
CA GLU A 245 2.39 41.11 8.54
C GLU A 245 1.51 40.43 9.60
N ILE A 246 2.13 39.88 10.64
CA ILE A 246 1.45 39.07 11.65
C ILE A 246 0.84 40.01 12.70
N LEU A 247 -0.45 39.88 12.96
CA LEU A 247 -1.17 40.64 13.99
C LEU A 247 -1.48 39.78 15.23
N ALA A 248 -1.59 38.46 15.05
CA ALA A 248 -1.72 37.49 16.13
C ALA A 248 -1.13 36.13 15.71
N GLN A 249 -0.52 35.42 16.66
CA GLN A 249 0.01 34.06 16.49
C GLN A 249 -0.16 33.28 17.81
N GLY A 250 -0.79 32.11 17.76
CA GLY A 250 -0.95 31.19 18.88
C GLY A 250 0.23 30.23 19.06
N SER A 251 0.17 29.43 20.12
CA SER A 251 1.20 28.44 20.48
C SER A 251 1.33 27.36 19.41
N GLN A 252 2.56 26.92 19.10
CA GLN A 252 2.77 25.72 18.28
C GLN A 252 2.58 24.42 19.11
N PHE A 253 2.84 24.48 20.41
CA PHE A 253 2.71 23.37 21.34
C PHE A 253 2.13 23.86 22.67
N SER A 254 1.01 23.29 23.11
CA SER A 254 0.35 23.66 24.37
C SER A 254 -0.44 22.48 24.94
N LEU A 255 -0.74 22.55 26.24
CA LEU A 255 -1.63 21.63 26.96
C LEU A 255 -3.05 22.18 27.11
N ASN A 256 -3.35 23.32 26.48
CA ASN A 256 -4.68 23.91 26.48
C ASN A 256 -5.58 23.18 25.47
N ASP A 257 -6.76 22.73 25.90
CA ASP A 257 -7.76 22.13 25.00
C ASP A 257 -8.42 23.16 24.07
N VAL A 258 -8.35 24.44 24.43
CA VAL A 258 -8.80 25.61 23.66
C VAL A 258 -7.74 26.71 23.77
N GLU A 259 -7.37 27.30 22.65
CA GLU A 259 -6.60 28.54 22.57
C GLU A 259 -7.23 29.44 21.51
N VAL A 260 -7.60 30.67 21.86
CA VAL A 260 -8.15 31.67 20.93
C VAL A 260 -7.19 32.84 20.81
N VAL A 261 -6.89 33.25 19.58
CA VAL A 261 -6.16 34.48 19.29
C VAL A 261 -7.05 35.43 18.49
N THR A 262 -6.97 36.73 18.80
CA THR A 262 -7.77 37.77 18.18
C THR A 262 -6.92 38.94 17.72
N ALA A 263 -7.40 39.67 16.72
CA ALA A 263 -6.84 40.93 16.29
C ALA A 263 -7.94 41.87 15.81
N THR A 264 -7.76 43.17 16.06
CA THR A 264 -8.54 44.23 15.41
C THR A 264 -7.76 44.69 14.19
N VAL A 265 -8.40 44.73 13.04
CA VAL A 265 -7.77 45.00 11.74
C VAL A 265 -8.52 46.12 11.03
N ASP A 266 -7.78 47.02 10.38
CA ASP A 266 -8.36 48.05 9.51
C ASP A 266 -8.51 47.52 8.08
N LEU A 267 -9.73 47.46 7.56
CA LEU A 267 -9.99 47.06 6.19
C LEU A 267 -9.58 48.14 5.18
N ASP A 268 -9.44 49.40 5.61
CA ASP A 268 -8.98 50.48 4.72
C ASP A 268 -7.47 50.38 4.43
N GLU A 269 -6.67 49.73 5.29
CA GLU A 269 -5.30 49.30 4.96
C GLU A 269 -5.28 48.27 3.82
N VAL A 270 -6.19 47.28 3.83
CA VAL A 270 -6.34 46.28 2.76
C VAL A 270 -6.72 46.96 1.44
N ARG A 271 -7.66 47.91 1.47
CA ARG A 271 -8.10 48.68 0.30
C ARG A 271 -6.98 49.55 -0.26
N SER A 272 -6.21 50.18 0.62
CA SER A 272 -5.02 50.97 0.28
C SER A 272 -3.94 50.11 -0.40
N ALA A 273 -3.59 48.97 0.19
CA ALA A 273 -2.62 48.02 -0.38
C ALA A 273 -3.03 47.53 -1.79
N ARG A 274 -4.35 47.38 -2.03
CA ARG A 274 -4.92 46.97 -3.32
C ARG A 274 -4.94 48.05 -4.41
N PHE A 275 -4.46 49.26 -4.13
CA PHE A 275 -4.45 50.35 -5.12
C PHE A 275 -3.45 50.12 -6.28
N ALA A 276 -2.57 49.12 -6.21
CA ALA A 276 -1.63 48.75 -7.29
C ALA A 276 -2.35 48.58 -8.66
N PRO A 277 -2.00 49.35 -9.71
CA PRO A 277 -2.70 49.29 -11.00
C PRO A 277 -2.68 47.91 -11.67
N SER A 278 -1.57 47.18 -11.55
CA SER A 278 -1.40 45.83 -12.10
C SER A 278 -2.31 44.79 -11.44
N LEU A 279 -2.61 44.93 -10.15
CA LEU A 279 -3.59 44.08 -9.46
C LEU A 279 -5.01 44.42 -9.94
N ARG A 280 -5.35 45.72 -9.98
CA ARG A 280 -6.67 46.18 -10.43
C ARG A 280 -6.98 45.81 -11.90
N MET A 281 -5.98 45.79 -12.77
CA MET A 281 -6.12 45.30 -14.15
C MET A 281 -6.46 43.81 -14.24
N GLN A 282 -5.96 42.99 -13.32
CA GLN A 282 -6.28 41.56 -13.24
C GLN A 282 -7.66 41.33 -12.58
N ALA A 283 -7.99 42.08 -11.54
CA ALA A 283 -9.30 42.03 -10.89
C ALA A 283 -10.43 42.41 -11.88
N ALA A 284 -10.22 43.44 -12.71
CA ALA A 284 -11.15 43.83 -13.77
C ALA A 284 -11.32 42.78 -14.89
N GLN A 285 -10.47 41.75 -14.95
CA GLN A 285 -10.58 40.61 -15.89
C GLN A 285 -11.11 39.34 -15.21
N GLN A 286 -11.30 39.34 -13.89
CA GLN A 286 -11.77 38.17 -13.14
C GLN A 286 -13.24 37.86 -13.47
N PRO A 287 -13.58 36.66 -13.97
CA PRO A 287 -14.98 36.28 -14.14
C PRO A 287 -15.72 36.26 -12.80
N PHE A 288 -17.02 36.53 -12.82
CA PHE A 288 -17.87 36.61 -11.62
C PHE A 288 -17.65 35.45 -10.64
N TYR A 289 -17.60 35.78 -9.34
CA TYR A 289 -17.54 34.83 -8.22
C TYR A 289 -18.84 34.98 -7.43
N PRO A 290 -19.65 33.92 -7.23
CA PRO A 290 -20.90 34.03 -6.50
C PRO A 290 -20.66 34.31 -5.01
N SER A 291 -21.53 35.12 -4.41
CA SER A 291 -21.52 35.44 -2.99
C SER A 291 -22.91 35.24 -2.37
N VAL A 292 -22.97 34.79 -1.12
CA VAL A 292 -24.18 34.82 -0.30
C VAL A 292 -24.27 36.20 0.36
N PRO A 293 -25.35 36.97 0.18
CA PRO A 293 -25.53 38.25 0.87
C PRO A 293 -25.79 38.04 2.37
N LEU A 294 -25.25 38.94 3.18
CA LEU A 294 -25.36 38.98 4.63
C LEU A 294 -25.58 40.44 5.04
N ASP A 295 -26.83 40.80 5.35
CA ASP A 295 -27.26 42.19 5.57
C ASP A 295 -26.87 42.76 6.95
N ILE A 296 -25.59 42.65 7.31
CA ILE A 296 -24.97 43.27 8.49
C ILE A 296 -23.62 43.89 8.16
N TRP A 297 -23.17 44.78 9.04
CA TRP A 297 -21.77 45.22 9.13
C TRP A 297 -21.00 44.21 10.00
N LEU A 298 -19.75 43.91 9.64
CA LEU A 298 -18.83 43.10 10.46
C LEU A 298 -17.81 43.96 11.20
N ALA A 299 -17.49 45.15 10.70
CA ALA A 299 -16.73 46.18 11.42
C ALA A 299 -17.56 46.84 12.54
N HIS A 300 -16.86 47.43 13.50
CA HIS A 300 -17.45 48.15 14.64
C HIS A 300 -17.85 49.59 14.28
N GLU A 301 -18.75 50.17 15.08
CA GLU A 301 -19.23 51.56 14.90
C GLU A 301 -18.19 52.59 15.41
N THR A 302 -17.17 52.85 14.60
CA THR A 302 -16.01 53.69 14.95
C THR A 302 -16.30 55.19 15.10
N GLU A 303 -17.53 55.66 14.86
CA GLU A 303 -17.89 57.07 15.09
C GLU A 303 -18.11 57.39 16.58
N THR A 304 -18.34 56.38 17.42
CA THR A 304 -18.56 56.57 18.88
C THR A 304 -17.46 55.97 19.75
N ASP A 305 -16.81 54.88 19.32
CA ASP A 305 -15.67 54.28 20.05
C ASP A 305 -14.31 54.71 19.47
N LEU A 306 -13.75 55.79 20.05
CA LEU A 306 -12.38 56.25 19.79
C LEU A 306 -11.31 55.48 20.61
N GLY A 307 -11.72 54.50 21.43
CA GLY A 307 -10.84 53.63 22.20
C GLY A 307 -10.34 52.43 21.39
N LEU A 308 -11.16 51.91 20.48
CA LEU A 308 -10.81 50.82 19.57
C LEU A 308 -9.66 51.21 18.62
N ARG A 309 -8.70 50.30 18.42
CA ARG A 309 -7.50 50.50 17.59
C ARG A 309 -7.11 49.23 16.84
N PRO A 310 -6.40 49.33 15.70
CA PRO A 310 -5.73 48.19 15.08
C PRO A 310 -4.75 47.50 16.05
N SER A 311 -4.63 46.19 15.93
CA SER A 311 -3.63 45.39 16.65
C SER A 311 -2.20 45.70 16.16
N PRO A 312 -1.19 45.69 17.05
CA PRO A 312 0.19 45.92 16.65
C PRO A 312 0.74 44.77 15.80
N ILE A 313 1.68 45.09 14.91
CA ILE A 313 2.44 44.09 14.16
C ILE A 313 3.38 43.34 15.12
N LEU A 314 3.36 42.01 15.04
CA LEU A 314 4.19 41.10 15.81
C LEU A 314 5.33 40.54 14.96
N ALA A 315 6.49 40.32 15.59
CA ALA A 315 7.52 39.46 15.02
C ALA A 315 7.04 38.00 15.05
N PRO A 316 7.35 37.17 14.02
CA PRO A 316 6.99 35.75 14.06
C PRO A 316 7.66 35.05 15.23
N MET A 317 6.87 34.33 16.03
CA MET A 317 7.40 33.45 17.07
C MET A 317 7.93 32.17 16.41
N TRP A 318 9.24 31.98 16.52
CA TRP A 318 9.93 30.78 16.05
C TRP A 318 10.27 29.86 17.23
N VAL A 319 10.20 28.56 16.98
CA VAL A 319 10.62 27.51 17.90
C VAL A 319 11.88 26.87 17.29
N SER A 320 12.94 26.65 18.06
CA SER A 320 14.13 25.95 17.55
C SER A 320 13.85 24.45 17.33
N PRO A 321 14.58 23.73 16.46
CA PRO A 321 14.35 22.29 16.26
C PRO A 321 14.47 21.47 17.55
N GLU A 322 15.37 21.86 18.44
CA GLU A 322 15.57 21.28 19.77
C GLU A 322 14.36 21.53 20.68
N GLU A 323 13.73 22.71 20.60
CA GLU A 323 12.48 23.02 21.28
C GLU A 323 11.25 22.32 20.65
N GLU A 324 11.20 22.17 19.32
CA GLU A 324 10.15 21.38 18.65
C GLU A 324 10.17 19.93 19.15
N ILE A 325 11.37 19.34 19.32
CA ILE A 325 11.57 18.01 19.92
C ILE A 325 11.27 17.99 21.42
N SER A 326 11.59 19.07 22.14
CA SER A 326 11.25 19.24 23.55
C SER A 326 9.74 19.27 23.80
N PHE A 327 8.96 19.94 22.94
CA PHE A 327 7.55 20.24 23.22
C PHE A 327 6.56 19.34 22.46
N GLY A 328 6.78 19.05 21.18
CA GLY A 328 5.83 18.29 20.35
C GLY A 328 5.59 16.86 20.85
N PRO A 329 6.64 16.02 20.91
CA PRO A 329 6.58 14.69 21.53
C PRO A 329 6.07 14.71 22.98
N ALA A 330 6.39 15.75 23.77
CA ALA A 330 5.96 15.87 25.16
C ALA A 330 4.45 16.13 25.30
N CYS A 331 3.89 17.07 24.53
CA CYS A 331 2.45 17.33 24.50
C CYS A 331 1.67 16.14 23.92
N TRP A 332 2.24 15.42 22.94
CA TRP A 332 1.67 14.18 22.41
C TRP A 332 1.59 13.06 23.47
N LEU A 333 2.66 12.86 24.26
CA LEU A 333 2.64 11.91 25.39
C LEU A 333 1.59 12.30 26.45
N TRP A 334 1.42 13.59 26.75
CA TRP A 334 0.39 14.05 27.70
C TRP A 334 -1.02 13.67 27.23
N ASP A 335 -1.33 13.96 25.96
CA ASP A 335 -2.62 13.60 25.38
C ASP A 335 -2.83 12.08 25.35
N TYR A 336 -1.82 11.31 24.93
CA TYR A 336 -1.88 9.85 24.98
C TYR A 336 -2.16 9.32 26.39
N LEU A 337 -1.47 9.84 27.41
CA LEU A 337 -1.64 9.40 28.80
C LEU A 337 -3.04 9.73 29.33
N ARG A 338 -3.51 10.98 29.17
CA ARG A 338 -4.83 11.39 29.69
C ARG A 338 -5.97 10.69 28.95
N ARG A 339 -5.90 10.55 27.61
CA ARG A 339 -6.95 9.95 26.77
C ARG A 339 -7.01 8.43 26.90
N SER A 340 -5.87 7.74 26.98
CA SER A 340 -5.80 6.28 27.24
C SER A 340 -6.20 5.88 28.66
N LYS A 341 -6.23 6.83 29.60
CA LYS A 341 -6.54 6.64 31.03
C LYS A 341 -5.59 5.67 31.76
N GLN A 342 -4.39 5.49 31.23
CA GLN A 342 -3.33 4.66 31.82
C GLN A 342 -2.73 5.31 33.09
N ALA A 343 -2.08 4.52 33.93
CA ALA A 343 -1.51 4.99 35.20
C ALA A 343 -0.20 5.79 35.05
N GLY A 344 0.41 5.76 33.86
CA GLY A 344 1.70 6.38 33.59
C GLY A 344 2.46 5.69 32.47
N PHE A 345 3.79 5.78 32.51
CA PHE A 345 4.74 5.26 31.53
C PHE A 345 5.76 4.31 32.15
N PHE A 346 6.21 3.32 31.38
CA PHE A 346 7.33 2.44 31.67
C PHE A 346 8.38 2.51 30.56
N LEU A 347 9.65 2.67 30.90
CA LEU A 347 10.77 2.69 29.94
C LEU A 347 11.91 1.74 30.36
N PRO A 348 12.31 0.79 29.50
CA PRO A 348 13.63 0.15 29.58
C PRO A 348 14.72 1.20 29.36
N LEU A 349 15.42 1.59 30.42
CA LEU A 349 16.40 2.67 30.40
C LEU A 349 17.81 2.06 30.32
N SER A 350 18.48 2.23 29.18
CA SER A 350 19.69 1.46 28.83
C SER A 350 21.03 2.11 29.21
N GLY A 351 21.03 3.38 29.61
CA GLY A 351 22.27 4.18 29.69
C GLY A 351 22.79 4.65 28.32
N GLY A 352 22.09 4.33 27.23
CA GLY A 352 22.28 4.84 25.87
C GLY A 352 21.36 6.02 25.52
N ILE A 353 21.80 6.84 24.54
CA ILE A 353 21.27 8.18 24.26
C ILE A 353 19.79 8.22 23.85
N ASP A 354 19.27 7.18 23.20
CA ASP A 354 17.89 7.16 22.70
C ASP A 354 16.88 6.96 23.83
N SER A 355 17.16 5.99 24.71
CA SER A 355 16.38 5.82 25.96
C SER A 355 16.53 7.04 26.88
N CYS A 356 17.68 7.72 26.86
CA CYS A 356 17.86 9.00 27.53
C CYS A 356 16.94 10.09 26.93
N ALA A 357 16.88 10.23 25.60
CA ALA A 357 16.01 11.20 24.95
C ALA A 357 14.52 10.93 25.21
N THR A 358 14.08 9.67 25.17
CA THR A 358 12.71 9.31 25.59
C THR A 358 12.45 9.73 27.05
N ALA A 359 13.36 9.46 27.99
CA ALA A 359 13.22 9.88 29.39
C ALA A 359 13.20 11.41 29.58
N VAL A 360 14.02 12.16 28.83
CA VAL A 360 14.08 13.63 28.87
C VAL A 360 12.83 14.26 28.22
N ILE A 361 12.21 13.62 27.24
CA ILE A 361 10.90 14.03 26.69
C ILE A 361 9.77 13.83 27.71
N VAL A 362 9.75 12.72 28.46
CA VAL A 362 8.79 12.55 29.58
C VAL A 362 9.04 13.59 30.67
N TYR A 363 10.30 13.97 30.93
CA TYR A 363 10.61 15.07 31.84
C TYR A 363 10.13 16.43 31.31
N SER A 364 10.26 16.71 30.01
CA SER A 364 9.71 17.91 29.37
C SER A 364 8.19 17.96 29.53
N MET A 365 7.49 16.84 29.32
CA MET A 365 6.04 16.74 29.56
C MET A 365 5.70 17.12 31.01
N ALA A 366 6.43 16.60 32.00
CA ALA A 366 6.22 16.96 33.40
C ALA A 366 6.51 18.45 33.69
N ARG A 367 7.49 19.07 33.02
CA ARG A 367 7.76 20.52 33.10
C ARG A 367 6.61 21.34 32.50
N GLN A 368 6.09 20.96 31.34
CA GLN A 368 4.94 21.62 30.68
C GLN A 368 3.65 21.46 31.50
N VAL A 369 3.43 20.30 32.11
CA VAL A 369 2.30 20.05 33.02
C VAL A 369 2.35 20.95 34.25
N VAL A 370 3.51 21.04 34.93
CA VAL A 370 3.68 21.93 36.10
C VAL A 370 3.64 23.41 35.72
N ARG A 371 4.05 23.77 34.49
CA ARG A 371 3.83 25.10 33.94
C ARG A 371 2.34 25.42 33.80
N ALA A 372 1.57 24.55 33.15
CA ALA A 372 0.13 24.74 32.97
C ALA A 372 -0.65 24.79 34.30
N ILE A 373 -0.23 24.03 35.33
CA ILE A 373 -0.78 24.15 36.70
C ILE A 373 -0.54 25.56 37.26
N LYS A 374 0.68 26.10 37.12
CA LYS A 374 1.02 27.47 37.59
C LYS A 374 0.32 28.57 36.81
N GLU A 375 0.01 28.32 35.53
CA GLU A 375 -0.80 29.18 34.66
C GLU A 375 -2.31 29.03 34.94
N GLY A 376 -2.72 28.15 35.87
CA GLY A 376 -4.11 28.01 36.32
C GLY A 376 -5.01 27.13 35.44
N ASN A 377 -4.43 26.28 34.57
CA ASN A 377 -5.20 25.41 33.68
C ASN A 377 -5.93 24.30 34.48
N GLY A 378 -7.23 24.53 34.73
CA GLY A 378 -8.09 23.63 35.50
C GLY A 378 -8.22 22.22 34.92
N GLN A 379 -8.20 22.06 33.59
CA GLN A 379 -8.25 20.74 32.95
C GLN A 379 -6.98 19.94 33.27
N VAL A 380 -5.80 20.57 33.17
CA VAL A 380 -4.52 19.93 33.52
C VAL A 380 -4.46 19.63 35.02
N ILE A 381 -4.97 20.49 35.89
CA ILE A 381 -5.05 20.24 37.34
C ILE A 381 -5.90 18.99 37.63
N GLN A 382 -7.10 18.89 37.05
CA GLN A 382 -7.98 17.73 37.21
C GLN A 382 -7.38 16.44 36.63
N ASP A 383 -6.75 16.52 35.45
CA ASP A 383 -6.05 15.39 34.85
C ASP A 383 -4.86 14.94 35.68
N VAL A 384 -4.05 15.85 36.25
CA VAL A 384 -2.95 15.46 37.15
C VAL A 384 -3.48 14.87 38.47
N PHE A 385 -4.55 15.42 39.06
CA PHE A 385 -5.18 14.85 40.25
C PHE A 385 -5.59 13.39 40.01
N ARG A 386 -6.23 13.12 38.87
CA ARG A 386 -6.62 11.78 38.40
C ARG A 386 -5.43 10.89 38.09
N ILE A 387 -4.47 11.36 37.28
CA ILE A 387 -3.38 10.56 36.72
C ILE A 387 -2.30 10.30 37.77
N CYS A 388 -2.01 11.22 38.70
CA CYS A 388 -1.14 10.95 39.85
C CYS A 388 -1.84 10.17 40.98
N ALA A 389 -3.16 10.05 40.94
CA ALA A 389 -4.02 9.33 41.89
C ALA A 389 -3.72 9.70 43.36
N VAL A 390 -3.75 11.01 43.65
CA VAL A 390 -3.49 11.57 44.99
C VAL A 390 -4.78 11.85 45.76
N ASP A 391 -4.65 12.01 47.07
CA ASP A 391 -5.78 12.22 48.00
C ASP A 391 -6.13 13.70 48.20
N GLU A 392 -5.17 14.62 48.05
CA GLU A 392 -5.38 16.07 48.14
C GLU A 392 -5.10 16.77 46.80
N GLU A 393 -6.04 17.58 46.31
CA GLU A 393 -5.80 18.47 45.15
C GLU A 393 -4.72 19.52 45.46
N GLN A 394 -4.60 19.93 46.73
CA GLN A 394 -3.55 20.82 47.21
C GLN A 394 -2.13 20.22 47.07
N TRP A 395 -1.98 18.92 46.80
CA TRP A 395 -0.70 18.35 46.36
C TRP A 395 -0.36 18.78 44.93
N VAL A 396 -1.33 18.75 44.02
CA VAL A 396 -1.17 19.08 42.59
C VAL A 396 -0.70 20.53 42.43
N LEU A 397 -1.33 21.46 43.15
CA LEU A 397 -0.98 22.89 43.11
C LEU A 397 0.42 23.21 43.69
N ARG A 398 1.03 22.27 44.42
CA ARG A 398 2.39 22.39 44.99
C ARG A 398 3.43 21.51 44.27
N ALA A 399 3.02 20.65 43.35
CA ALA A 399 3.88 19.65 42.73
C ALA A 399 4.94 20.29 41.82
N ASN A 400 6.20 19.85 41.97
CA ASN A 400 7.27 20.13 41.02
C ASN A 400 7.39 18.98 39.98
N PRO A 401 8.13 19.16 38.87
CA PRO A 401 8.19 18.15 37.80
C PRO A 401 8.67 16.77 38.29
N LYS A 402 9.56 16.71 39.28
CA LYS A 402 10.05 15.44 39.85
C LYS A 402 8.97 14.71 40.66
N ASP A 403 8.05 15.44 41.30
CA ASP A 403 6.94 14.85 42.07
C ASP A 403 5.93 14.16 41.13
N VAL A 404 5.64 14.82 39.99
CA VAL A 404 4.82 14.26 38.91
C VAL A 404 5.50 13.03 38.30
N MET A 405 6.79 13.15 37.94
CA MET A 405 7.58 12.04 37.40
C MET A 405 7.62 10.84 38.34
N ASN A 406 7.76 11.05 39.64
CA ASN A 406 7.78 9.94 40.60
C ASN A 406 6.46 9.16 40.64
N LYS A 407 5.32 9.82 40.40
CA LYS A 407 4.00 9.17 40.36
C LYS A 407 3.75 8.41 39.06
N ILE A 408 4.17 8.96 37.92
CA ILE A 408 3.76 8.46 36.59
C ILE A 408 4.86 7.75 35.81
N PHE A 409 6.14 8.08 36.00
CA PHE A 409 7.23 7.55 35.16
C PHE A 409 8.07 6.51 35.91
N HIS A 410 8.13 5.33 35.31
CA HIS A 410 8.83 4.16 35.82
C HIS A 410 9.91 3.77 34.82
N THR A 411 11.10 3.45 35.32
CA THR A 411 12.28 3.10 34.52
C THR A 411 12.92 1.84 35.07
N CYS A 412 13.51 1.03 34.18
CA CYS A 412 14.22 -0.17 34.57
C CYS A 412 15.51 -0.33 33.77
N PHE A 413 16.65 -0.46 34.46
CA PHE A 413 17.89 -0.94 33.84
C PHE A 413 17.86 -2.47 33.81
N MET A 414 18.02 -3.06 32.63
CA MET A 414 17.91 -4.52 32.41
C MET A 414 19.26 -5.07 31.92
N GLY A 415 20.18 -5.25 32.86
CA GLY A 415 21.58 -5.62 32.60
C GLY A 415 21.84 -7.12 32.53
N THR A 416 22.98 -7.48 31.97
CA THR A 416 23.58 -8.83 32.00
C THR A 416 25.02 -8.76 32.50
N GLU A 417 25.70 -9.89 32.60
CA GLU A 417 27.15 -10.00 32.83
C GLU A 417 28.00 -9.18 31.83
N ASN A 418 27.46 -8.91 30.63
CA ASN A 418 28.10 -8.14 29.56
C ASN A 418 27.90 -6.63 29.69
N SER A 419 26.97 -6.18 30.54
CA SER A 419 26.60 -4.77 30.66
C SER A 419 27.59 -4.02 31.56
N SER A 420 28.09 -2.88 31.09
CA SER A 420 29.10 -2.12 31.81
C SER A 420 28.54 -1.50 33.09
N ARG A 421 29.45 -1.14 34.01
CA ARG A 421 29.08 -0.34 35.16
C ARG A 421 28.62 1.06 34.75
N ASP A 422 29.21 1.61 33.68
CA ASP A 422 28.94 2.99 33.27
C ASP A 422 27.56 3.17 32.62
N THR A 423 27.05 2.19 31.86
CA THR A 423 25.65 2.23 31.35
C THR A 423 24.64 2.17 32.49
N ARG A 424 24.85 1.26 33.45
CA ARG A 424 24.07 1.12 34.69
C ARG A 424 24.07 2.42 35.52
N ASP A 425 25.26 2.91 35.86
CA ASP A 425 25.46 4.16 36.61
C ASP A 425 24.80 5.36 35.92
N ARG A 426 24.89 5.48 34.58
CA ARG A 426 24.21 6.55 33.83
C ARG A 426 22.69 6.44 33.88
N ALA A 427 22.13 5.24 33.73
CA ALA A 427 20.69 5.01 33.79
C ALA A 427 20.12 5.39 35.16
N GLU A 428 20.77 4.97 36.25
CA GLU A 428 20.35 5.32 37.61
C GLU A 428 20.43 6.84 37.86
N LYS A 429 21.58 7.46 37.57
CA LYS A 429 21.80 8.90 37.82
C LYS A 429 20.83 9.78 37.03
N LEU A 430 20.49 9.41 35.79
CA LEU A 430 19.46 10.12 35.02
C LEU A 430 18.07 9.97 35.64
N ALA A 431 17.68 8.75 36.03
CA ALA A 431 16.38 8.50 36.64
C ALA A 431 16.21 9.27 37.97
N GLN A 432 17.25 9.28 38.82
CA GLN A 432 17.31 10.11 40.02
C GLN A 432 17.22 11.61 39.70
N ALA A 433 17.95 12.10 38.69
CA ALA A 433 17.97 13.51 38.31
C ALA A 433 16.59 14.02 37.88
N ILE A 434 15.84 13.25 37.09
CA ILE A 434 14.48 13.62 36.62
C ILE A 434 13.36 13.25 37.60
N GLY A 435 13.65 12.50 38.67
CA GLY A 435 12.68 12.07 39.69
C GLY A 435 11.86 10.82 39.35
N ALA A 436 12.26 10.05 38.33
CA ALA A 436 11.58 8.82 37.94
C ALA A 436 11.68 7.74 39.04
N TYR A 437 10.71 6.84 39.09
CA TYR A 437 10.87 5.60 39.86
C TYR A 437 11.80 4.66 39.09
N HIS A 438 12.92 4.26 39.68
CA HIS A 438 13.93 3.40 39.05
C HIS A 438 13.97 2.01 39.66
N THR A 439 14.31 1.01 38.84
CA THR A 439 14.58 -0.36 39.26
C THR A 439 15.78 -0.91 38.46
N ASP A 440 16.58 -1.76 39.09
CA ASP A 440 17.67 -2.48 38.43
C ASP A 440 17.32 -3.98 38.40
N MET A 441 17.52 -4.61 37.24
CA MET A 441 17.31 -6.02 37.03
C MET A 441 18.54 -6.64 36.36
N ASN A 442 19.14 -7.63 37.01
CA ASN A 442 20.03 -8.59 36.36
C ASN A 442 19.18 -9.66 35.64
N MET A 443 19.50 -9.95 34.38
CA MET A 443 18.79 -10.91 33.53
C MET A 443 19.50 -12.25 33.34
N ASP A 444 20.70 -12.45 33.88
CA ASP A 444 21.58 -13.58 33.54
C ASP A 444 20.91 -14.93 33.84
N SER A 445 20.11 -15.02 34.90
CA SER A 445 19.32 -16.20 35.23
C SER A 445 18.27 -16.54 34.16
N LEU A 446 17.62 -15.54 33.56
CA LEU A 446 16.63 -15.74 32.49
C LEU A 446 17.30 -16.12 31.16
N VAL A 447 18.42 -15.46 30.84
CA VAL A 447 19.20 -15.75 29.62
C VAL A 447 19.81 -17.15 29.72
N THR A 448 20.35 -17.51 30.89
CA THR A 448 20.89 -18.85 31.17
C THR A 448 19.82 -19.92 31.08
N ALA A 449 18.69 -19.79 31.77
CA ALA A 449 17.59 -20.77 31.70
C ALA A 449 17.09 -20.98 30.26
N GLN A 450 17.05 -19.91 29.45
CA GLN A 450 16.65 -20.00 28.06
C GLN A 450 17.70 -20.67 27.15
N LYS A 451 19.00 -20.44 27.40
CA LYS A 451 20.12 -21.14 26.74
C LYS A 451 20.19 -22.61 27.14
N GLU A 452 20.06 -22.91 28.43
CA GLU A 452 20.06 -24.27 28.98
C GLU A 452 18.89 -25.09 28.44
N SER A 453 17.68 -24.52 28.42
CA SER A 453 16.49 -25.17 27.84
C SER A 453 16.70 -25.54 26.37
N PHE A 454 17.28 -24.64 25.56
CA PHE A 454 17.64 -24.94 24.17
C PHE A 454 18.70 -26.05 24.08
N THR A 455 19.74 -25.96 24.92
CA THR A 455 20.86 -26.92 24.93
C THR A 455 20.40 -28.32 25.36
N GLN A 456 19.52 -28.42 26.35
CA GLN A 456 18.93 -29.66 26.83
C GLN A 456 18.06 -30.36 25.78
N VAL A 457 17.30 -29.58 24.99
CA VAL A 457 16.40 -30.13 23.95
C VAL A 457 17.13 -30.50 22.67
N THR A 458 18.20 -29.78 22.31
CA THR A 458 18.89 -29.95 21.01
C THR A 458 20.24 -30.68 21.09
N GLY A 459 20.87 -30.71 22.26
CA GLY A 459 22.26 -31.14 22.43
C GLY A 459 23.30 -30.14 21.89
N PHE A 460 22.88 -28.96 21.41
CA PHE A 460 23.76 -27.92 20.88
C PHE A 460 23.83 -26.72 21.84
N GLU A 461 25.03 -26.36 22.26
CA GLU A 461 25.28 -25.18 23.10
C GLU A 461 25.70 -23.99 22.21
N PRO A 462 24.85 -22.97 21.98
CA PRO A 462 25.23 -21.80 21.19
C PRO A 462 26.23 -20.91 21.95
N ARG A 463 27.20 -20.35 21.23
CA ARG A 463 28.28 -19.52 21.79
C ARG A 463 28.37 -18.15 21.11
N PHE A 464 28.89 -17.16 21.86
CA PHE A 464 29.27 -15.87 21.28
C PHE A 464 30.47 -16.04 20.34
N LYS A 465 30.58 -15.15 19.35
CA LYS A 465 31.67 -15.13 18.35
C LYS A 465 33.07 -15.11 19.00
N GLN A 466 33.20 -14.38 20.10
CA GLN A 466 34.43 -14.26 20.89
C GLN A 466 34.81 -15.55 21.66
N HIS A 467 33.86 -16.48 21.80
CA HIS A 467 34.05 -17.80 22.41
C HIS A 467 34.01 -18.92 21.36
N GLY A 468 34.27 -18.57 20.09
CA GLY A 468 34.36 -19.51 18.97
C GLY A 468 33.03 -19.88 18.30
N GLY A 469 31.92 -19.25 18.68
CA GLY A 469 30.61 -19.48 18.05
C GLY A 469 30.47 -18.84 16.66
N GLY A 470 29.62 -19.39 15.81
CA GLY A 470 29.29 -18.85 14.50
C GLY A 470 28.47 -17.55 14.57
N ALA A 471 28.46 -16.79 13.47
CA ALA A 471 27.74 -15.51 13.39
C ALA A 471 26.23 -15.63 13.69
N ALA A 472 25.62 -16.78 13.35
CA ALA A 472 24.22 -17.06 13.66
C ALA A 472 23.98 -17.32 15.16
N GLU A 473 24.95 -17.89 15.87
CA GLU A 473 24.87 -18.17 17.31
C GLU A 473 25.01 -16.89 18.13
N SER A 474 26.04 -16.08 17.84
CA SER A 474 26.22 -14.77 18.48
C SER A 474 24.97 -13.90 18.29
N LEU A 475 24.46 -13.83 17.05
CA LEU A 475 23.22 -13.11 16.75
C LEU A 475 22.01 -13.71 17.50
N ALA A 476 21.89 -15.03 17.65
CA ALA A 476 20.81 -15.64 18.43
C ALA A 476 20.89 -15.28 19.93
N LEU A 477 22.09 -15.27 20.51
CA LEU A 477 22.35 -14.90 21.90
C LEU A 477 22.12 -13.39 22.17
N GLN A 478 22.49 -12.51 21.23
CA GLN A 478 22.13 -11.09 21.29
C GLN A 478 20.60 -10.91 21.21
N ASN A 479 19.96 -11.55 20.22
CA ASN A 479 18.51 -11.47 20.01
C ASN A 479 17.70 -11.93 21.23
N ILE A 480 18.10 -13.01 21.93
CA ILE A 480 17.30 -13.55 23.03
C ILE A 480 17.33 -12.65 24.27
N GLN A 481 18.48 -12.03 24.58
CA GLN A 481 18.56 -10.97 25.59
C GLN A 481 17.61 -9.81 25.25
N ALA A 482 17.65 -9.33 24.01
CA ALA A 482 16.84 -8.20 23.55
C ALA A 482 15.32 -8.50 23.65
N ARG A 483 14.87 -9.73 23.32
CA ARG A 483 13.46 -10.14 23.48
C ARG A 483 13.06 -10.34 24.93
N LEU A 484 13.94 -10.89 25.77
CA LEU A 484 13.66 -11.06 27.20
C LEU A 484 13.51 -9.70 27.93
N ARG A 485 14.18 -8.63 27.46
CA ARG A 485 13.94 -7.26 27.95
C ARG A 485 12.50 -6.80 27.67
N MET A 486 11.99 -7.04 26.45
CA MET A 486 10.60 -6.71 26.10
C MET A 486 9.58 -7.47 26.95
N VAL A 487 9.78 -8.78 27.17
CA VAL A 487 8.89 -9.59 28.01
C VAL A 487 8.83 -9.07 29.45
N ASN A 488 9.98 -8.74 30.05
CA ASN A 488 10.03 -8.15 31.39
C ASN A 488 9.46 -6.73 31.44
N ALA A 489 9.67 -5.92 30.38
CA ALA A 489 9.12 -4.57 30.30
C ALA A 489 7.59 -4.55 30.38
N TYR A 490 6.91 -5.44 29.66
CA TYR A 490 5.45 -5.57 29.74
C TYR A 490 4.97 -6.11 31.10
N MET A 491 5.68 -7.07 31.70
CA MET A 491 5.36 -7.56 33.05
C MET A 491 5.48 -6.44 34.11
N TYR A 492 6.54 -5.65 34.05
CA TYR A 492 6.75 -4.52 34.96
C TYR A 492 5.71 -3.41 34.71
N ALA A 493 5.41 -3.10 33.45
CA ALA A 493 4.41 -2.10 33.09
C ALA A 493 2.99 -2.45 33.58
N GLN A 494 2.63 -3.72 33.60
CA GLN A 494 1.34 -4.19 34.13
C GLN A 494 1.30 -4.23 35.66
N MET A 495 2.41 -4.58 36.34
CA MET A 495 2.41 -4.86 37.78
C MET A 495 2.90 -3.72 38.67
N LEU A 496 3.78 -2.82 38.19
CA LEU A 496 4.37 -1.77 39.02
C LEU A 496 3.36 -0.82 39.70
N PRO A 497 2.24 -0.40 39.07
CA PRO A 497 1.23 0.41 39.75
C PRO A 497 0.64 -0.30 40.98
N THR A 498 0.41 -1.61 40.89
CA THR A 498 -0.06 -2.45 42.01
C THR A 498 1.01 -2.62 43.08
N VAL A 499 2.26 -2.92 42.67
CA VAL A 499 3.41 -3.07 43.60
C VAL A 499 3.68 -1.77 44.37
N ARG A 500 3.46 -0.60 43.75
CA ARG A 500 3.61 0.72 44.38
C ARG A 500 2.34 1.21 45.11
N GLY A 501 1.34 0.34 45.31
CA GLY A 501 0.14 0.65 46.10
C GLY A 501 -0.76 1.75 45.53
N ARG A 502 -0.74 1.96 44.21
CA ARG A 502 -1.50 3.05 43.56
C ARG A 502 -3.01 2.86 43.76
N ARG A 503 -3.69 3.91 44.24
CA ARG A 503 -5.16 3.95 44.38
C ARG A 503 -5.84 3.68 43.04
N GLY A 504 -6.63 2.61 42.96
CA GLY A 504 -7.30 2.15 41.73
C GLY A 504 -6.44 1.31 40.77
N GLY A 505 -5.15 1.08 41.07
CA GLY A 505 -4.25 0.29 40.24
C GLY A 505 -4.06 0.86 38.82
N GLY A 506 -4.23 0.00 37.81
CA GLY A 506 -4.03 0.31 36.39
C GLY A 506 -2.69 -0.21 35.86
N SER A 507 -2.39 0.05 34.59
CA SER A 507 -1.16 -0.34 33.89
C SER A 507 -0.42 0.89 33.35
N LEU A 508 0.84 0.71 32.98
CA LEU A 508 1.69 1.73 32.38
C LEU A 508 1.80 1.48 30.86
N LEU A 509 1.92 2.54 30.06
CA LEU A 509 2.29 2.43 28.65
C LEU A 509 3.79 2.14 28.54
N VAL A 510 4.17 1.08 27.83
CA VAL A 510 5.58 0.80 27.50
C VAL A 510 6.03 1.80 26.42
N LEU A 511 7.10 2.53 26.72
CA LEU A 511 7.72 3.47 25.79
C LEU A 511 8.87 2.80 25.02
N GLY A 512 8.83 2.94 23.69
CA GLY A 512 9.93 2.59 22.81
C GLY A 512 11.00 3.68 22.74
N SER A 513 12.18 3.30 22.24
CA SER A 513 13.33 4.20 22.08
C SER A 513 14.17 3.91 20.84
N ALA A 514 13.59 3.35 19.77
CA ALA A 514 14.26 3.26 18.47
C ALA A 514 14.08 4.57 17.72
N ASN A 515 15.12 5.11 17.09
CA ASN A 515 15.04 6.36 16.31
C ASN A 515 14.75 6.11 14.80
N VAL A 516 14.55 7.18 14.03
CA VAL A 516 14.13 7.09 12.63
C VAL A 516 15.18 6.42 11.72
N ASP A 517 16.48 6.60 12.02
CA ASP A 517 17.59 6.11 11.22
C ASP A 517 17.81 4.60 11.44
N GLU A 518 17.77 4.15 12.70
CA GLU A 518 17.74 2.73 13.09
C GLU A 518 16.56 2.01 12.46
N CYS A 519 15.37 2.64 12.47
CA CYS A 519 14.19 2.07 11.86
C CYS A 519 14.34 1.97 10.33
N LEU A 520 14.87 3.01 9.68
CA LEU A 520 15.12 3.03 8.23
C LEU A 520 16.13 1.93 7.81
N ARG A 521 17.21 1.77 8.58
CA ARG A 521 18.24 0.74 8.42
C ARG A 521 17.79 -0.65 8.89
N GLY A 522 16.74 -0.70 9.70
CA GLY A 522 16.25 -1.86 10.43
C GLY A 522 17.27 -2.46 11.40
N TYR A 523 18.10 -1.63 12.03
CA TYR A 523 19.06 -2.02 13.06
C TYR A 523 18.36 -2.08 14.43
N LEU A 524 17.62 -3.16 14.64
CA LEU A 524 16.85 -3.49 15.85
C LEU A 524 16.47 -4.97 15.83
N THR A 525 16.29 -5.62 16.99
CA THR A 525 15.82 -7.01 17.05
C THR A 525 14.31 -7.04 16.88
N LYS A 526 13.80 -7.86 15.94
CA LYS A 526 12.34 -7.99 15.79
C LYS A 526 11.75 -8.61 17.07
N TYR A 527 10.84 -7.87 17.71
CA TYR A 527 10.22 -8.12 19.02
C TYR A 527 11.13 -7.94 20.26
N ASP A 528 12.10 -7.02 20.20
CA ASP A 528 12.75 -6.44 21.40
C ASP A 528 12.01 -5.16 21.88
N CYS A 529 12.66 -4.32 22.69
CA CYS A 529 12.12 -3.05 23.20
C CYS A 529 11.85 -1.96 22.13
N SER A 530 12.20 -2.19 20.86
CA SER A 530 11.66 -1.43 19.72
C SER A 530 10.18 -1.74 19.44
N SER A 531 9.66 -2.82 20.04
CA SER A 531 8.27 -3.27 20.03
C SER A 531 7.63 -3.01 21.40
N ALA A 532 7.28 -1.75 21.61
CA ALA A 532 6.56 -1.18 22.75
C ALA A 532 5.17 -0.65 22.32
N ASP A 533 4.42 0.02 23.23
CA ASP A 533 3.06 0.52 22.93
C ASP A 533 3.09 1.78 22.07
N ILE A 534 3.92 2.75 22.44
CA ILE A 534 4.17 3.99 21.69
C ILE A 534 5.65 4.40 21.75
N ASN A 535 6.13 5.15 20.76
CA ASN A 535 7.52 5.61 20.69
C ASN A 535 7.59 7.12 20.36
N PRO A 536 8.00 7.99 21.29
CA PRO A 536 8.06 9.43 21.05
C PRO A 536 9.23 9.88 20.16
N ILE A 537 10.21 9.02 19.88
CA ILE A 537 11.43 9.38 19.11
C ILE A 537 11.60 8.63 17.78
N GLY A 538 10.73 7.67 17.44
CA GLY A 538 10.82 6.89 16.19
C GLY A 538 10.60 7.69 14.90
N GLY A 539 10.21 8.96 15.00
CA GLY A 539 10.20 9.92 13.90
C GLY A 539 11.35 10.91 13.88
N ILE A 540 12.36 10.81 14.77
CA ILE A 540 13.41 11.81 14.98
C ILE A 540 14.79 11.23 14.60
N SER A 541 15.68 12.05 14.04
CA SER A 541 17.04 11.66 13.64
C SER A 541 18.00 11.50 14.82
N LYS A 542 18.95 10.56 14.76
CA LYS A 542 20.01 10.40 15.78
C LYS A 542 20.80 11.70 15.96
N THR A 543 21.01 12.44 14.86
CA THR A 543 21.66 13.75 14.85
C THR A 543 20.90 14.80 15.65
N ASP A 544 19.57 14.86 15.51
CA ASP A 544 18.76 15.82 16.25
C ASP A 544 18.49 15.38 17.69
N LEU A 545 18.48 14.08 17.99
CA LEU A 545 18.48 13.56 19.36
C LEU A 545 19.76 13.97 20.11
N LYS A 546 20.95 13.88 19.48
CA LYS A 546 22.21 14.40 20.05
C LYS A 546 22.12 15.91 20.35
N ARG A 547 21.60 16.70 19.40
CA ARG A 547 21.40 18.15 19.58
C ARG A 547 20.41 18.48 20.70
N PHE A 548 19.27 17.80 20.73
CA PHE A 548 18.25 17.94 21.76
C PHE A 548 18.79 17.63 23.16
N ILE A 549 19.58 16.56 23.33
CA ILE A 549 20.21 16.25 24.61
C ILE A 549 21.21 17.35 25.05
N ALA A 550 22.05 17.85 24.14
CA ALA A 550 22.99 18.95 24.43
C ALA A 550 22.29 20.30 24.72
N TRP A 551 21.11 20.52 24.16
CA TRP A 551 20.25 21.65 24.49
C TRP A 551 19.57 21.44 25.86
N ALA A 552 19.05 20.23 26.13
CA ALA A 552 18.32 19.90 27.35
C ALA A 552 19.22 19.88 28.59
N GLU A 553 20.49 19.46 28.46
CA GLU A 553 21.53 19.56 29.51
C GLU A 553 21.51 20.93 30.19
N LYS A 554 21.46 21.99 29.37
CA LYS A 554 21.56 23.39 29.80
C LYS A 554 20.20 24.00 30.11
N ASN A 555 19.19 23.73 29.28
CA ASN A 555 17.86 24.34 29.43
C ASN A 555 17.00 23.64 30.52
N PHE A 556 17.30 22.39 30.86
CA PHE A 556 16.59 21.66 31.92
C PHE A 556 17.34 21.58 33.25
N ASP A 557 18.61 22.02 33.31
CA ASP A 557 19.53 21.85 34.45
C ASP A 557 19.78 20.37 34.77
N LEU A 558 20.34 19.67 33.78
CA LEU A 558 20.61 18.22 33.82
C LEU A 558 22.06 17.92 33.36
N PRO A 559 23.10 18.31 34.12
CA PRO A 559 24.50 18.08 33.76
C PRO A 559 24.88 16.59 33.59
N VAL A 560 24.08 15.67 34.15
CA VAL A 560 24.21 14.22 33.90
C VAL A 560 24.16 13.85 32.41
N LEU A 561 23.53 14.69 31.56
CA LEU A 561 23.36 14.46 30.13
C LEU A 561 24.67 14.55 29.32
N GLU A 562 25.69 15.27 29.79
CA GLU A 562 27.02 15.31 29.16
C GLU A 562 27.62 13.90 29.00
N SER A 563 27.40 13.04 30.00
CA SER A 563 27.86 11.64 30.01
C SER A 563 27.19 10.74 28.96
N PHE A 564 26.04 11.15 28.40
CA PHE A 564 25.35 10.44 27.31
C PHE A 564 25.78 10.93 25.92
N LEU A 565 26.30 12.16 25.82
CA LEU A 565 26.83 12.73 24.58
C LEU A 565 28.26 12.27 24.28
N THR A 566 29.04 12.06 25.34
CA THR A 566 30.46 11.67 25.29
C THR A 566 30.69 10.15 25.32
N ALA A 567 29.69 9.37 25.72
CA ALA A 567 29.76 7.90 25.70
C ALA A 567 29.78 7.33 24.27
N VAL A 568 30.61 6.30 24.07
CA VAL A 568 30.60 5.51 22.82
C VAL A 568 29.26 4.76 22.70
N PRO A 569 28.53 4.87 21.58
CA PRO A 569 27.33 4.07 21.35
C PRO A 569 27.67 2.58 21.26
N THR A 570 27.08 1.79 22.16
CA THR A 570 27.24 0.33 22.29
C THR A 570 25.92 -0.29 22.74
N ALA A 571 25.65 -1.53 22.28
CA ALA A 571 24.47 -2.30 22.67
C ALA A 571 24.74 -3.25 23.87
N GLU A 572 26.02 -3.51 24.21
CA GLU A 572 26.45 -4.39 25.31
C GLU A 572 25.76 -5.78 25.33
N LEU A 573 25.56 -6.37 24.14
CA LEU A 573 24.91 -7.69 23.97
C LEU A 573 25.89 -8.85 23.74
N GLU A 574 27.16 -8.54 23.46
CA GLU A 574 28.28 -9.49 23.43
C GLU A 574 29.25 -9.15 24.58
N PRO A 575 30.09 -10.10 25.04
CA PRO A 575 31.09 -9.81 26.04
C PRO A 575 32.06 -8.70 25.58
N ILE A 576 32.65 -7.98 26.53
CA ILE A 576 33.63 -6.93 26.24
C ILE A 576 35.03 -7.53 26.40
N THR A 577 35.89 -7.34 25.39
CA THR A 577 37.31 -7.73 25.47
C THR A 577 38.20 -6.50 25.38
N LYS A 578 39.49 -6.64 25.68
CA LYS A 578 40.45 -5.52 25.61
C LYS A 578 40.53 -4.85 24.23
N ASP A 579 40.21 -5.61 23.19
CA ASP A 579 40.41 -5.21 21.78
C ASP A 579 39.07 -5.07 21.01
N TYR A 580 37.92 -5.23 21.69
CA TYR A 580 36.60 -5.16 21.05
C TYR A 580 35.51 -4.62 21.98
N VAL A 581 34.85 -3.56 21.52
CA VAL A 581 33.58 -3.02 22.01
C VAL A 581 32.62 -2.96 20.83
N GLN A 582 31.39 -3.46 21.00
CA GLN A 582 30.35 -3.38 19.97
C GLN A 582 29.96 -1.91 19.75
N SER A 583 29.92 -1.43 18.50
CA SER A 583 29.48 -0.05 18.21
C SER A 583 28.58 0.04 16.98
N ASP A 584 27.51 0.82 17.09
CA ASP A 584 26.39 0.83 16.13
C ASP A 584 26.83 1.19 14.72
N GLU A 585 27.58 2.29 14.53
CA GLU A 585 27.99 2.75 13.20
C GLU A 585 28.98 1.78 12.54
N ALA A 586 29.76 1.05 13.35
CA ALA A 586 30.70 0.04 12.89
C ALA A 586 29.97 -1.25 12.43
N ASP A 587 29.02 -1.77 13.20
CA ASP A 587 28.23 -2.96 12.81
C ASP A 587 27.19 -2.63 11.71
N MET A 588 26.61 -1.44 11.74
CA MET A 588 25.80 -0.95 10.62
C MET A 588 26.63 -0.76 9.35
N GLY A 589 27.92 -0.45 9.50
CA GLY A 589 28.88 -0.21 8.43
C GLY A 589 28.62 1.07 7.64
N MET A 590 28.08 2.09 8.32
CA MET A 590 27.67 3.42 7.84
C MET A 590 27.34 4.32 9.05
N THR A 591 27.56 5.63 8.92
CA THR A 591 27.25 6.59 10.01
C THR A 591 25.78 6.99 10.02
N TYR A 592 25.31 7.52 11.16
CA TYR A 592 23.98 8.11 11.27
C TYR A 592 23.78 9.29 10.32
N ASP A 593 24.81 10.14 10.13
CA ASP A 593 24.80 11.23 9.15
C ASP A 593 24.54 10.72 7.71
N GLU A 594 25.17 9.59 7.34
CA GLU A 594 24.94 8.93 6.05
C GLU A 594 23.52 8.35 5.96
N LEU A 595 23.01 7.73 7.03
CA LEU A 595 21.64 7.20 7.10
C LEU A 595 20.59 8.29 6.90
N SER A 596 20.71 9.43 7.58
CA SER A 596 19.75 10.53 7.43
C SER A 596 19.83 11.17 6.02
N VAL A 597 21.01 11.20 5.39
CA VAL A 597 21.14 11.58 3.96
C VAL A 597 20.44 10.57 3.06
N PHE A 598 20.70 9.27 3.20
CA PHE A 598 20.02 8.24 2.41
C PHE A 598 18.50 8.26 2.61
N GLY A 599 18.02 8.52 3.84
CA GLY A 599 16.61 8.70 4.16
C GLY A 599 15.97 9.85 3.40
N ARG A 600 16.56 11.06 3.49
CA ARG A 600 16.10 12.24 2.76
C ARG A 600 16.09 12.01 1.24
N LEU A 601 17.17 11.47 0.67
CA LEU A 601 17.26 11.16 -0.76
C LEU A 601 16.19 10.12 -1.19
N ARG A 602 15.97 9.07 -0.40
CA ARG A 602 15.01 7.99 -0.70
C ARG A 602 13.55 8.44 -0.64
N LYS A 603 13.19 9.29 0.33
CA LYS A 603 11.78 9.58 0.67
C LYS A 603 11.35 11.01 0.32
N VAL A 604 12.18 12.02 0.57
CA VAL A 604 11.88 13.42 0.21
C VAL A 604 12.14 13.65 -1.28
N GLU A 605 13.34 13.30 -1.75
CA GLU A 605 13.70 13.40 -3.18
C GLU A 605 13.24 12.20 -4.02
N ARG A 606 12.66 11.18 -3.38
CA ARG A 606 12.02 10.01 -4.02
C ARG A 606 12.99 9.16 -4.88
N LEU A 607 14.30 9.23 -4.62
CA LEU A 607 15.34 8.57 -5.44
C LEU A 607 15.42 7.05 -5.20
N GLY A 608 15.49 6.30 -6.31
CA GLY A 608 15.86 4.88 -6.30
C GLY A 608 17.39 4.67 -6.31
N PRO A 609 17.86 3.41 -6.28
CA PRO A 609 19.29 3.10 -6.11
C PRO A 609 20.21 3.71 -7.18
N PHE A 610 19.77 3.72 -8.44
CA PHE A 610 20.52 4.35 -9.53
C PHE A 610 20.70 5.86 -9.30
N SER A 611 19.59 6.61 -9.18
CA SER A 611 19.63 8.07 -9.06
C SER A 611 20.22 8.55 -7.73
N MET A 612 20.11 7.76 -6.66
CA MET A 612 20.78 8.04 -5.40
C MET A 612 22.31 7.93 -5.55
N TRP A 613 22.80 6.86 -6.17
CA TRP A 613 24.22 6.74 -6.52
C TRP A 613 24.67 7.88 -7.44
N GLU A 614 23.92 8.15 -8.51
CA GLU A 614 24.26 9.16 -9.51
C GLU A 614 24.37 10.57 -8.92
N LYS A 615 23.49 10.93 -7.98
CA LYS A 615 23.56 12.20 -7.24
C LYS A 615 24.75 12.23 -6.29
N LEU A 616 24.94 11.17 -5.49
CA LEU A 616 26.01 11.12 -4.49
C LEU A 616 27.41 10.97 -5.10
N ALA A 617 27.55 10.32 -6.26
CA ALA A 617 28.83 10.16 -6.97
C ALA A 617 29.37 11.48 -7.55
N ARG A 618 28.54 12.53 -7.57
CA ARG A 618 28.95 13.91 -7.83
C ARG A 618 29.17 14.65 -6.51
N ILE A 619 28.15 14.72 -5.66
CA ILE A 619 28.19 15.50 -4.41
C ILE A 619 29.27 15.01 -3.42
N TRP A 620 29.41 13.71 -3.17
CA TRP A 620 30.41 13.19 -2.25
C TRP A 620 31.82 13.07 -2.86
N GLN A 621 31.97 13.25 -4.17
CA GLN A 621 33.30 13.46 -4.76
C GLN A 621 33.85 14.81 -4.28
N ASP A 622 33.02 15.87 -4.28
CA ASP A 622 33.40 17.22 -3.87
C ASP A 622 33.39 17.38 -2.32
N GLU A 623 32.33 16.92 -1.64
CA GLU A 623 32.17 17.07 -0.18
C GLU A 623 33.08 16.15 0.65
N ARG A 624 33.44 14.98 0.13
CA ARG A 624 34.06 13.89 0.91
C ARG A 624 35.25 13.21 0.24
N GLY A 625 35.62 13.60 -0.98
CA GLY A 625 36.67 12.95 -1.77
C GLY A 625 36.35 11.51 -2.21
N LEU A 626 35.10 11.05 -2.06
CA LEU A 626 34.71 9.67 -2.35
C LEU A 626 34.57 9.44 -3.86
N ASN A 627 35.20 8.40 -4.37
CA ASN A 627 35.08 8.03 -5.77
C ASN A 627 33.75 7.29 -6.05
N PRO A 628 33.29 7.22 -7.33
CA PRO A 628 32.00 6.63 -7.67
C PRO A 628 31.82 5.17 -7.22
N THR A 629 32.91 4.40 -7.10
CA THR A 629 32.90 3.00 -6.65
C THR A 629 32.71 2.88 -5.14
N GLU A 630 33.27 3.79 -4.35
CA GLU A 630 33.01 3.89 -2.90
C GLU A 630 31.56 4.31 -2.62
N VAL A 631 31.04 5.27 -3.38
CA VAL A 631 29.63 5.68 -3.31
C VAL A 631 28.72 4.52 -3.73
N TYR A 632 29.10 3.73 -4.74
CA TYR A 632 28.34 2.55 -5.16
C TYR A 632 28.21 1.54 -4.01
N GLU A 633 29.32 1.15 -3.36
CA GLU A 633 29.26 0.20 -2.24
C GLU A 633 28.46 0.74 -1.05
N LYS A 634 28.55 2.03 -0.72
CA LYS A 634 27.72 2.67 0.31
C LYS A 634 26.22 2.61 -0.02
N VAL A 635 25.81 3.03 -1.23
CA VAL A 635 24.39 3.01 -1.67
C VAL A 635 23.86 1.58 -1.80
N ARG A 636 24.68 0.65 -2.30
CA ARG A 636 24.39 -0.79 -2.37
C ARG A 636 24.14 -1.39 -0.99
N ARG A 637 25.02 -1.09 -0.02
CA ARG A 637 24.89 -1.54 1.37
C ARG A 637 23.64 -0.97 2.04
N PHE A 638 23.34 0.31 1.86
CA PHE A 638 22.11 0.94 2.36
C PHE A 638 20.85 0.21 1.84
N PHE A 639 20.70 0.09 0.52
CA PHE A 639 19.51 -0.54 -0.06
C PHE A 639 19.41 -2.04 0.22
N TRP A 640 20.54 -2.76 0.35
CA TRP A 640 20.54 -4.16 0.80
C TRP A 640 19.89 -4.30 2.18
N TYR A 641 20.38 -3.55 3.17
CA TYR A 641 19.86 -3.64 4.53
C TYR A 641 18.44 -3.08 4.69
N PHE A 642 18.13 -1.96 4.02
CA PHE A 642 16.77 -1.44 3.92
C PHE A 642 15.80 -2.51 3.37
N ASN A 643 16.17 -3.21 2.29
CA ASN A 643 15.35 -4.24 1.68
C ASN A 643 15.11 -5.44 2.61
N ILE A 644 16.18 -6.06 3.13
CA ILE A 644 16.03 -7.29 3.92
C ILE A 644 15.35 -7.03 5.27
N ASN A 645 15.55 -5.86 5.87
CA ASN A 645 14.95 -5.52 7.17
C ASN A 645 13.56 -4.87 7.06
N ARG A 646 13.02 -4.56 5.88
CA ARG A 646 11.72 -3.85 5.78
C ARG A 646 10.57 -4.60 6.47
N HIS A 647 10.63 -5.93 6.53
CA HIS A 647 9.70 -6.78 7.28
C HIS A 647 9.64 -6.49 8.80
N LYS A 648 10.56 -5.68 9.35
CA LYS A 648 10.50 -5.19 10.74
C LYS A 648 9.54 -4.01 10.87
N MET A 649 9.52 -3.10 9.89
CA MET A 649 8.67 -1.89 9.89
C MET A 649 7.18 -2.19 9.89
N THR A 650 6.76 -3.32 9.32
CA THR A 650 5.36 -3.76 9.28
C THR A 650 4.79 -4.12 10.67
N THR A 651 5.64 -4.19 11.70
CA THR A 651 5.25 -4.48 13.09
C THR A 651 6.07 -3.63 14.06
N LEU A 652 6.55 -2.45 13.64
CA LEU A 652 7.20 -1.48 14.50
C LEU A 652 6.14 -0.68 15.28
N THR A 653 6.47 -0.29 16.50
CA THR A 653 5.64 0.55 17.38
C THR A 653 5.17 1.85 16.72
N PRO A 654 3.89 2.23 16.88
CA PRO A 654 3.38 3.56 16.51
C PRO A 654 4.27 4.67 17.09
N SER A 655 4.86 5.47 16.20
CA SER A 655 5.88 6.45 16.55
C SER A 655 5.43 7.87 16.18
N TYR A 656 5.73 8.84 17.05
CA TYR A 656 5.50 10.27 16.81
C TYR A 656 6.01 10.70 15.43
N HIS A 657 5.22 11.44 14.66
CA HIS A 657 5.65 11.92 13.34
C HIS A 657 6.39 13.26 13.45
N ALA A 658 7.67 13.28 13.04
CA ALA A 658 8.48 14.50 12.98
C ALA A 658 9.23 14.63 11.65
N GLU A 659 10.10 13.69 11.29
CA GLU A 659 10.95 13.78 10.08
C GLU A 659 10.23 13.40 8.78
N GLN A 660 10.45 14.20 7.74
CA GLN A 660 9.89 14.00 6.38
C GLN A 660 10.32 12.70 5.69
N TYR A 661 11.26 11.94 6.26
CA TYR A 661 11.75 10.68 5.71
C TYR A 661 11.43 9.44 6.56
N SER A 662 10.49 9.56 7.52
CA SER A 662 10.06 8.45 8.37
C SER A 662 9.79 7.15 7.59
N PRO A 663 10.27 5.98 8.06
CA PRO A 663 10.11 4.71 7.39
C PRO A 663 8.79 4.00 7.71
N ASP A 664 7.85 4.62 8.45
CA ASP A 664 6.58 3.99 8.84
C ASP A 664 5.79 3.39 7.66
N ASP A 665 5.39 2.13 7.79
CA ASP A 665 4.64 1.38 6.77
C ASP A 665 3.11 1.52 6.92
N ASN A 666 2.61 2.04 8.05
CA ASN A 666 1.18 2.09 8.40
C ASN A 666 0.44 3.30 7.80
N ARG A 667 1.14 4.42 7.61
CA ARG A 667 0.62 5.70 7.10
C ARG A 667 1.59 6.33 6.12
N PHE A 668 2.83 6.59 6.52
CA PHE A 668 3.63 7.62 5.85
C PHE A 668 4.39 7.14 4.60
N ASP A 669 4.96 5.94 4.62
CA ASP A 669 5.83 5.41 3.56
C ASP A 669 5.41 3.99 3.19
N LEU A 670 4.26 3.81 2.53
CA LEU A 670 3.81 2.50 2.06
C LEU A 670 4.84 1.85 1.11
N ARG A 671 5.30 0.65 1.43
CA ARG A 671 6.27 -0.07 0.59
C ARG A 671 6.01 -1.58 0.55
N PRO A 672 6.59 -2.31 -0.43
CA PRO A 672 6.79 -3.75 -0.27
C PRO A 672 7.66 -4.02 0.96
N PHE A 673 7.35 -5.08 1.72
CA PHE A 673 8.23 -5.63 2.75
C PHE A 673 9.01 -6.87 2.28
N LEU A 674 8.70 -7.37 1.07
CA LEU A 674 9.42 -8.40 0.35
C LEU A 674 9.92 -7.80 -0.96
N TYR A 675 11.23 -7.60 -1.07
CA TYR A 675 11.88 -7.00 -2.24
C TYR A 675 12.57 -8.04 -3.12
N PRO A 676 12.62 -7.83 -4.45
CA PRO A 676 13.60 -8.48 -5.31
C PRO A 676 15.00 -7.86 -5.10
N ASP A 677 16.04 -8.54 -5.56
CA ASP A 677 17.34 -7.88 -5.74
C ASP A 677 17.27 -6.83 -6.86
N PHE A 678 17.81 -5.63 -6.61
CA PHE A 678 17.84 -4.50 -7.54
C PHE A 678 18.92 -4.66 -8.64
N SER A 679 19.18 -5.90 -9.06
CA SER A 679 20.12 -6.34 -10.10
C SER A 679 20.09 -5.60 -11.45
N TRP A 680 19.00 -4.88 -11.77
CA TRP A 680 18.98 -3.97 -12.93
C TRP A 680 19.72 -2.65 -12.64
N ALA A 681 19.46 -2.03 -11.49
CA ALA A 681 20.12 -0.79 -11.09
C ALA A 681 21.62 -1.01 -10.84
N TRP A 682 21.97 -2.12 -10.19
CA TRP A 682 23.37 -2.52 -9.97
C TRP A 682 24.14 -2.64 -11.29
N ARG A 683 23.60 -3.37 -12.27
CA ARG A 683 24.23 -3.49 -13.59
C ARG A 683 24.30 -2.17 -14.38
N LYS A 684 23.36 -1.23 -14.19
CA LYS A 684 23.48 0.12 -14.81
C LYS A 684 24.65 0.89 -14.18
N ILE A 685 24.79 0.86 -12.85
CA ILE A 685 25.90 1.53 -12.15
C ILE A 685 27.25 0.90 -12.51
N GLU A 686 27.39 -0.43 -12.37
CA GLU A 686 28.59 -1.19 -12.73
C GLU A 686 28.98 -0.94 -14.20
N GLY A 687 28.00 -0.83 -15.10
CA GLY A 687 28.21 -0.52 -16.52
C GLY A 687 28.62 0.91 -16.86
N ILE A 688 28.51 1.86 -15.92
CA ILE A 688 29.03 3.24 -16.06
C ILE A 688 30.43 3.32 -15.45
N ILE A 689 30.63 2.75 -14.25
CA ILE A 689 31.94 2.69 -13.58
C ILE A 689 32.97 2.02 -14.51
N ASN A 690 32.66 0.85 -15.07
CA ASN A 690 33.55 0.13 -15.99
C ASN A 690 33.89 0.91 -17.29
N LYS A 691 33.07 1.91 -17.68
CA LYS A 691 33.39 2.81 -18.81
C LYS A 691 34.29 3.96 -18.37
N ARG A 692 33.99 4.59 -17.23
CA ARG A 692 34.76 5.70 -16.66
C ARG A 692 36.19 5.26 -16.31
N ASP A 693 36.35 4.05 -15.79
CA ASP A 693 37.62 3.47 -15.38
C ASP A 693 38.38 2.82 -16.57
N GLY A 694 38.14 3.30 -17.80
CA GLY A 694 38.93 2.99 -19.00
C GLY A 694 38.85 1.55 -19.51
N GLY A 695 37.89 0.75 -19.04
CA GLY A 695 37.81 -0.68 -19.40
C GLY A 695 38.95 -1.54 -18.85
N VAL A 696 39.70 -1.05 -17.85
CA VAL A 696 40.74 -1.84 -17.18
C VAL A 696 40.10 -3.07 -16.53
N ASN A 697 40.68 -4.25 -16.76
CA ASN A 697 40.09 -5.52 -16.32
C ASN A 697 39.92 -5.59 -14.80
N GLY A 698 38.67 -5.49 -14.35
CA GLY A 698 38.24 -5.98 -13.04
C GLY A 698 37.92 -4.90 -12.01
N LEU A 699 36.64 -4.53 -11.94
CA LEU A 699 35.91 -4.75 -10.68
C LEU A 699 35.92 -6.26 -10.39
N ASP A 700 37.04 -6.72 -9.82
CA ASP A 700 37.32 -8.14 -9.64
C ASP A 700 36.24 -8.79 -8.74
N TYR A 701 35.72 -9.92 -9.20
CA TYR A 701 34.82 -10.78 -8.42
C TYR A 701 35.45 -11.21 -7.08
N ALA A 702 36.79 -11.14 -6.95
CA ALA A 702 37.51 -11.30 -5.70
C ALA A 702 37.11 -10.31 -4.59
N ARG A 703 36.70 -9.05 -4.87
CA ARG A 703 36.27 -8.09 -3.82
C ARG A 703 34.93 -8.44 -3.15
N ARG A 704 34.32 -9.59 -3.48
CA ARG A 704 33.36 -10.23 -2.59
C ARG A 704 33.98 -10.73 -1.27
N ALA A 705 35.29 -10.98 -1.24
CA ALA A 705 36.02 -11.56 -0.11
C ALA A 705 35.95 -10.70 1.17
N ASP A 706 36.09 -9.38 1.06
CA ASP A 706 36.17 -8.49 2.23
C ASP A 706 34.79 -8.12 2.80
N ILE A 707 33.71 -8.54 2.14
CA ILE A 707 32.33 -8.54 2.65
C ILE A 707 31.86 -10.00 2.93
N LEU A 708 32.77 -10.99 2.82
CA LEU A 708 32.48 -12.41 3.03
C LEU A 708 32.57 -12.93 4.48
N PRO A 709 33.06 -12.21 5.52
CA PRO A 709 32.94 -12.67 6.91
C PRO A 709 31.50 -12.90 7.41
N ILE A 710 30.48 -12.41 6.70
CA ILE A 710 29.05 -12.53 7.06
C ILE A 710 28.26 -13.32 5.97
N LEU A 711 28.93 -13.90 4.97
CA LEU A 711 28.29 -14.73 3.93
C LEU A 711 28.41 -16.25 4.19
N TRP A 712 29.00 -16.66 5.32
CA TRP A 712 29.29 -18.05 5.66
C TRP A 712 28.23 -18.73 6.57
N THR A 713 26.98 -18.26 6.56
CA THR A 713 25.85 -18.91 7.26
C THR A 713 24.60 -19.15 6.41
N SER A 714 24.54 -18.69 5.15
CA SER A 714 23.35 -18.84 4.29
C SER A 714 23.59 -19.30 2.85
N ARG A 715 24.85 -19.37 2.39
CA ARG A 715 25.16 -19.81 1.01
C ARG A 715 25.31 -21.31 0.82
N TYR A 716 25.50 -22.11 1.88
CA TYR A 716 25.83 -23.53 1.72
C TYR A 716 24.63 -24.44 1.38
N GLU A 717 23.39 -24.02 1.63
CA GLU A 717 22.22 -24.92 1.45
C GLU A 717 21.44 -24.73 0.12
N MET A 718 21.42 -23.54 -0.50
CA MET A 718 20.64 -23.34 -1.74
C MET A 718 21.43 -23.50 -3.04
N THR A 719 22.74 -23.20 -3.09
CA THR A 719 23.49 -23.26 -4.36
C THR A 719 23.94 -24.68 -4.73
N ALA A 720 24.13 -25.57 -3.74
CA ALA A 720 24.47 -26.98 -3.98
C ALA A 720 23.37 -27.75 -4.73
N VAL A 721 22.10 -27.41 -4.49
CA VAL A 721 20.93 -28.13 -5.03
C VAL A 721 20.68 -27.80 -6.51
N PHE A 722 20.95 -26.57 -6.95
CA PHE A 722 20.65 -26.10 -8.31
C PHE A 722 21.79 -26.27 -9.33
N SER A 723 23.06 -26.42 -8.91
CA SER A 723 24.16 -26.65 -9.84
C SER A 723 24.30 -28.12 -10.26
N ALA A 724 24.06 -29.05 -9.33
CA ALA A 724 24.20 -30.49 -9.57
C ALA A 724 23.18 -31.07 -10.57
N THR A 725 22.03 -30.40 -10.73
CA THR A 725 20.89 -30.83 -11.56
C THR A 725 20.97 -30.38 -13.03
N TRP A 726 21.86 -29.44 -13.39
CA TRP A 726 21.97 -28.96 -14.78
C TRP A 726 23.16 -29.55 -15.56
N GLN A 727 24.29 -29.83 -14.91
CA GLN A 727 25.45 -30.46 -15.59
C GLN A 727 25.29 -31.97 -15.82
N THR A 728 24.46 -32.65 -15.02
CA THR A 728 24.18 -34.10 -15.17
C THR A 728 23.27 -34.44 -16.36
N PHE A 729 22.62 -33.45 -16.99
CA PHE A 729 21.68 -33.66 -18.09
C PHE A 729 22.34 -33.67 -19.50
N ARG A 730 23.69 -33.63 -19.61
CA ARG A 730 24.37 -33.50 -20.91
C ARG A 730 25.51 -34.48 -21.22
N LEU A 731 25.91 -35.34 -20.28
CA LEU A 731 26.89 -36.42 -20.51
C LEU A 731 26.40 -37.69 -19.80
N GLY A 732 26.15 -38.76 -20.56
CA GLY A 732 25.55 -39.99 -20.02
C GLY A 732 25.04 -41.02 -21.04
N VAL A 733 25.11 -40.76 -22.35
CA VAL A 733 24.82 -41.76 -23.39
C VAL A 733 26.13 -42.31 -23.94
N GLN A 734 26.72 -43.28 -23.24
CA GLN A 734 27.69 -44.25 -23.77
C GLN A 734 27.81 -45.44 -22.80
N ALA A 735 28.09 -46.63 -23.33
CA ALA A 735 27.91 -47.91 -22.62
C ALA A 735 29.22 -48.69 -22.43
N SER A 736 29.26 -49.54 -21.40
CA SER A 736 30.26 -50.59 -21.19
C SER A 736 29.73 -51.67 -20.22
N PRO A 737 30.31 -52.89 -20.18
CA PRO A 737 29.48 -54.08 -20.43
C PRO A 737 29.67 -55.23 -19.43
N SER A 738 29.23 -56.44 -19.85
CA SER A 738 29.30 -57.75 -19.20
C SER A 738 28.14 -58.08 -18.23
N GLY A 739 27.79 -59.38 -18.13
CA GLY A 739 26.62 -59.88 -17.37
C GLY A 739 25.49 -60.49 -18.23
N ARG A 740 25.76 -61.60 -18.92
CA ARG A 740 24.69 -62.55 -19.35
C ARG A 740 24.18 -63.27 -18.07
N THR A 741 22.94 -63.76 -17.93
CA THR A 741 22.23 -64.75 -18.78
C THR A 741 20.73 -64.82 -18.45
N ALA A 742 19.93 -65.42 -19.36
CA ALA A 742 18.52 -65.81 -19.23
C ALA A 742 17.51 -64.64 -19.01
N LEU A 743 16.45 -64.50 -19.80
CA LEU A 743 15.58 -65.52 -20.41
C LEU A 743 15.32 -65.28 -21.91
N SER A 744 15.30 -66.36 -22.70
CA SER A 744 15.07 -66.30 -24.15
C SER A 744 14.13 -67.43 -24.61
N SER A 745 12.81 -67.20 -24.57
CA SER A 745 11.83 -68.17 -25.08
C SER A 745 10.43 -67.59 -25.30
N LEU A 746 10.24 -66.80 -26.37
CA LEU A 746 8.95 -66.68 -27.10
C LEU A 746 9.18 -65.93 -28.43
N ARG A 747 9.26 -66.68 -29.54
CA ARG A 747 9.53 -66.13 -30.88
C ARG A 747 8.91 -66.98 -32.01
N ALA A 748 7.61 -66.81 -32.21
CA ALA A 748 6.80 -67.21 -33.37
C ALA A 748 5.53 -66.33 -33.31
N THR A 749 4.85 -65.93 -34.39
CA THR A 749 4.82 -66.29 -35.83
C THR A 749 4.81 -64.97 -36.64
N LEU A 750 5.61 -64.76 -37.69
CA LEU A 750 5.39 -65.13 -39.11
C LEU A 750 4.05 -64.64 -39.72
N SER A 751 3.94 -64.15 -40.97
CA SER A 751 4.92 -63.51 -41.89
C SER A 751 4.27 -63.05 -43.23
N ALA A 752 4.39 -61.76 -43.60
CA ALA A 752 4.32 -61.24 -45.00
C ALA A 752 2.98 -61.52 -45.76
N PRO A 753 2.83 -61.29 -47.10
CA PRO A 753 3.72 -60.63 -48.08
C PRO A 753 3.07 -59.64 -49.11
N ARG A 754 3.92 -58.85 -49.81
CA ARG A 754 3.73 -58.26 -51.18
C ARG A 754 2.65 -57.13 -51.30
N GLN A 755 2.70 -56.17 -52.24
CA GLN A 755 3.62 -55.77 -53.34
C GLN A 755 3.38 -54.25 -53.68
N ALA A 756 3.99 -53.50 -54.63
CA ALA A 756 4.96 -53.73 -55.72
C ALA A 756 5.70 -52.43 -56.17
N LYS A 757 6.83 -52.62 -56.89
CA LYS A 757 7.42 -51.81 -57.99
C LYS A 757 7.72 -50.29 -57.83
N GLN A 758 9.01 -49.97 -57.97
CA GLN A 758 9.60 -48.75 -58.57
C GLN A 758 9.97 -49.04 -60.06
N PRO A 759 10.80 -48.27 -60.82
CA PRO A 759 11.24 -46.85 -60.78
C PRO A 759 11.18 -46.15 -62.19
N LEU A 760 11.93 -45.02 -62.35
CA LEU A 760 12.53 -44.43 -63.59
C LEU A 760 11.80 -43.32 -64.40
N GLN A 761 12.58 -42.68 -65.29
CA GLN A 761 12.39 -41.35 -65.91
C GLN A 761 12.08 -41.43 -67.43
N GLN A 762 11.37 -40.44 -68.01
CA GLN A 762 11.80 -39.59 -69.18
C GLN A 762 10.67 -38.80 -69.90
N PHE A 763 10.97 -37.52 -70.22
CA PHE A 763 10.64 -36.65 -71.39
C PHE A 763 9.27 -36.52 -72.12
N HIS A 764 9.02 -35.25 -72.55
CA HIS A 764 8.18 -34.73 -73.68
C HIS A 764 6.63 -34.83 -73.58
N SER A 765 5.78 -33.94 -74.15
CA SER A 765 5.92 -32.75 -75.05
C SER A 765 4.88 -31.63 -74.67
N LEU A 766 4.38 -30.60 -75.41
CA LEU A 766 4.41 -30.17 -76.84
C LEU A 766 4.31 -28.60 -77.00
N ARG A 767 3.35 -28.02 -77.76
CA ARG A 767 3.24 -26.57 -78.13
C ARG A 767 1.83 -26.10 -78.60
N ARG A 768 1.51 -24.79 -78.45
CA ARG A 768 1.13 -23.75 -79.49
C ARG A 768 0.60 -22.45 -78.80
N ILE A 769 1.13 -21.22 -79.06
CA ILE A 769 0.92 -20.23 -80.17
C ILE A 769 -0.44 -19.48 -80.07
N SER A 770 -0.53 -18.13 -79.99
CA SER A 770 -0.29 -17.11 -81.07
C SER A 770 -0.07 -15.62 -80.62
N HIS A 771 0.17 -14.72 -81.59
CA HIS A 771 0.48 -13.25 -81.54
C HIS A 771 -0.25 -12.52 -82.71
N PRO A 772 -0.47 -11.16 -82.80
CA PRO A 772 0.57 -10.20 -83.28
C PRO A 772 0.44 -8.62 -83.08
N THR A 773 1.60 -7.93 -83.00
CA THR A 773 2.06 -6.62 -83.61
C THR A 773 1.35 -5.21 -83.60
N ARG A 774 2.17 -4.16 -83.31
CA ARG A 774 2.23 -2.72 -83.81
C ARG A 774 1.12 -1.70 -83.42
N GLY A 775 1.37 -0.37 -83.28
CA GLY A 775 2.63 0.43 -83.21
C GLY A 775 2.47 1.98 -83.41
N ALA A 776 3.38 2.81 -82.86
CA ALA A 776 3.53 4.31 -82.99
C ALA A 776 2.38 5.19 -82.37
N ILE A 777 2.42 6.52 -82.15
CA ILE A 777 3.17 7.72 -82.66
C ILE A 777 3.45 8.75 -81.50
N SER A 778 4.26 9.79 -81.72
CA SER A 778 4.47 11.01 -80.88
C SER A 778 4.87 12.20 -81.80
N PRO A 779 5.08 13.49 -81.37
CA PRO A 779 5.12 14.10 -80.02
C PRO A 779 4.45 15.52 -79.92
N ALA A 780 4.84 16.33 -78.91
CA ALA A 780 5.18 17.79 -78.97
C ALA A 780 4.39 18.85 -78.13
N TYR A 781 5.10 19.96 -77.85
CA TYR A 781 4.74 21.30 -77.35
C TYR A 781 4.30 21.55 -75.88
N GLY A 782 4.92 22.58 -75.28
CA GLY A 782 4.41 23.36 -74.13
C GLY A 782 3.83 24.70 -74.64
N PRO A 783 4.08 25.89 -74.02
CA PRO A 783 4.90 26.20 -72.84
C PRO A 783 4.24 27.24 -71.88
N SER A 784 5.05 28.01 -71.13
CA SER A 784 4.83 29.42 -70.73
C SER A 784 3.61 29.79 -69.84
N SER A 785 3.83 30.18 -68.56
CA SER A 785 3.96 31.62 -68.15
C SER A 785 2.66 32.17 -67.52
N ALA A 786 2.58 33.33 -66.82
CA ALA A 786 3.55 34.18 -66.13
C ALA A 786 2.79 35.24 -65.28
N TYR A 787 3.35 35.64 -64.11
CA TYR A 787 3.03 36.91 -63.40
C TYR A 787 1.54 37.01 -62.94
N SER A 788 1.04 38.00 -62.18
CA SER A 788 1.52 38.72 -60.96
C SER A 788 0.27 39.26 -60.20
N LEU A 789 0.21 40.18 -59.21
CA LEU A 789 1.13 41.20 -58.67
C LEU A 789 0.74 41.58 -57.19
N ARG A 790 0.85 42.87 -56.82
CA ARG A 790 0.54 43.55 -55.53
C ARG A 790 -0.99 43.73 -55.27
N SER A 791 -1.51 44.17 -54.11
CA SER A 791 -0.94 45.03 -53.05
C SER A 791 -1.67 45.01 -51.67
N ARG A 792 -0.93 45.37 -50.60
CA ARG A 792 -1.32 46.19 -49.42
C ARG A 792 -2.63 45.90 -48.66
N THR A 793 -2.50 45.56 -47.38
CA THR A 793 -2.90 46.40 -46.21
C THR A 793 -2.23 45.91 -44.91
N SER A 794 -2.14 46.79 -43.91
CA SER A 794 -1.74 46.54 -42.51
C SER A 794 -2.90 47.04 -41.60
N PRO A 795 -2.90 46.89 -40.23
CA PRO A 795 -1.82 46.46 -39.34
C PRO A 795 -2.23 45.50 -38.18
N LEU A 796 -1.32 45.32 -37.21
CA LEU A 796 -1.50 44.83 -35.82
C LEU A 796 -1.98 43.38 -35.56
N ARG A 797 -1.10 42.57 -34.95
CA ARG A 797 -1.31 41.97 -33.61
C ARG A 797 -0.07 41.25 -33.06
N HIS A 798 0.18 41.38 -31.76
CA HIS A 798 1.02 40.45 -30.98
C HIS A 798 0.36 39.07 -30.94
N GLN A 799 1.16 37.98 -31.01
CA GLN A 799 0.78 36.67 -30.48
C GLN A 799 1.95 35.98 -29.76
N LEU A 800 1.61 34.95 -28.98
CA LEU A 800 2.38 34.39 -27.87
C LEU A 800 3.47 33.38 -28.29
N ARG A 801 4.31 33.02 -27.30
CA ARG A 801 5.13 31.80 -27.27
C ARG A 801 4.27 30.52 -27.49
N TRP A 802 4.98 29.38 -27.61
CA TRP A 802 4.53 27.96 -27.49
C TRP A 802 4.55 27.10 -28.78
N ALA A 803 5.76 26.81 -29.29
CA ALA A 803 6.14 25.60 -30.05
C ALA A 803 7.69 25.55 -30.12
N SER A 804 8.50 24.78 -29.38
CA SER A 804 8.37 23.61 -28.47
C SER A 804 8.75 22.25 -29.08
N LEU A 805 9.07 21.27 -28.20
CA LEU A 805 8.98 19.82 -28.43
C LEU A 805 9.98 19.07 -29.36
N TRP A 806 11.23 19.52 -29.51
CA TRP A 806 12.36 18.57 -29.72
C TRP A 806 12.72 17.81 -28.40
N LYS A 807 11.71 17.21 -27.74
CA LYS A 807 11.87 16.42 -26.49
C LYS A 807 10.79 15.34 -26.35
N ARG A 808 11.11 14.09 -26.74
CA ARG A 808 11.37 12.99 -25.78
C ARG A 808 11.70 11.65 -26.49
N GLY A 809 12.91 11.17 -26.22
CA GLY A 809 13.45 9.84 -26.49
C GLY A 809 14.61 9.60 -25.50
N PRO A 810 15.01 8.35 -25.20
CA PRO A 810 15.84 8.06 -24.01
C PRO A 810 17.34 8.41 -24.13
N GLU A 811 17.91 8.63 -22.94
CA GLU A 811 19.33 8.75 -22.52
C GLU A 811 20.33 7.73 -23.14
N PRO A 812 21.68 7.99 -23.11
CA PRO A 812 22.38 8.62 -21.97
C PRO A 812 23.58 9.59 -22.20
N GLU A 813 23.80 10.39 -21.15
CA GLU A 813 25.08 10.80 -20.51
C GLU A 813 26.19 11.59 -21.24
N GLU A 814 26.62 12.64 -20.53
CA GLU A 814 27.92 13.34 -20.48
C GLU A 814 28.50 14.12 -21.70
N LYS A 815 28.98 15.33 -21.37
CA LYS A 815 29.97 16.11 -22.13
C LYS A 815 31.27 16.15 -21.32
N PRO A 816 32.41 15.74 -21.89
CA PRO A 816 33.73 16.22 -21.50
C PRO A 816 34.32 17.16 -22.57
N ALA A 817 35.13 18.12 -22.11
CA ALA A 817 36.04 18.98 -22.90
C ALA A 817 35.44 19.88 -24.01
N GLU A 818 36.26 20.87 -24.39
CA GLU A 818 36.11 21.66 -25.61
C GLU A 818 37.09 21.08 -26.64
N GLU A 819 36.57 20.47 -27.70
CA GLU A 819 37.32 20.17 -28.93
C GLU A 819 36.66 20.93 -30.08
N ASP A 820 37.47 21.42 -31.02
CA ASP A 820 37.01 22.27 -32.12
C ASP A 820 36.09 21.53 -33.10
N GLY A 821 35.18 22.29 -33.71
CA GLY A 821 33.92 21.75 -34.20
C GLY A 821 34.01 20.83 -35.42
N GLU A 822 33.34 19.68 -35.32
CA GLU A 822 32.76 18.98 -36.47
C GLU A 822 31.24 18.83 -36.28
N GLN A 823 30.46 19.29 -37.27
CA GLN A 823 29.03 19.01 -37.31
C GLN A 823 28.82 17.55 -37.74
N ALA A 824 27.81 16.88 -37.19
CA ALA A 824 27.42 15.52 -37.57
C ALA A 824 26.74 15.49 -38.96
N ASN A 825 27.50 15.85 -39.98
CA ASN A 825 27.06 15.93 -41.36
C ASN A 825 26.76 14.53 -41.90
N MET A 826 25.57 14.33 -42.48
CA MET A 826 25.39 13.23 -43.41
C MET A 826 26.39 13.41 -44.55
N THR A 827 27.15 12.36 -44.84
CA THR A 827 28.11 12.40 -45.95
C THR A 827 27.37 12.68 -47.26
N GLU A 828 28.02 13.40 -48.18
CA GLU A 828 27.38 13.73 -49.47
C GLU A 828 26.89 12.47 -50.20
N ASP A 829 27.63 11.36 -50.09
CA ASP A 829 27.24 10.08 -50.67
C ASP A 829 25.97 9.49 -50.04
N GLU A 830 25.71 9.65 -48.73
CA GLU A 830 24.40 9.27 -48.16
C GLU A 830 23.27 10.11 -48.78
N VAL A 831 23.45 11.42 -48.91
CA VAL A 831 22.42 12.32 -49.49
C VAL A 831 22.18 12.00 -50.97
N ARG A 832 23.28 11.84 -51.74
CA ARG A 832 23.26 11.46 -53.16
C ARG A 832 22.70 10.04 -53.38
N ASN A 833 22.80 9.13 -52.40
CA ASN A 833 22.15 7.81 -52.43
C ASN A 833 20.65 7.89 -52.13
N VAL A 834 20.20 8.75 -51.21
CA VAL A 834 18.76 8.91 -50.89
C VAL A 834 18.01 9.63 -52.01
N PHE A 835 18.52 10.77 -52.48
CA PHE A 835 17.81 11.61 -53.45
C PHE A 835 18.23 11.38 -54.90
N GLY A 836 19.50 11.03 -55.14
CA GLY A 836 20.12 10.88 -56.45
C GLY A 836 21.26 11.89 -56.67
N LYS A 837 22.14 11.61 -57.64
CA LYS A 837 23.35 12.42 -57.92
C LYS A 837 23.09 13.87 -58.39
N SER A 838 21.84 14.23 -58.65
CA SER A 838 21.41 15.58 -59.05
C SER A 838 20.85 16.41 -57.90
N MET A 839 20.87 15.90 -56.68
CA MET A 839 20.50 16.62 -55.46
C MET A 839 21.72 17.39 -54.94
N ASP A 840 21.51 18.62 -54.47
CA ASP A 840 22.53 19.30 -53.66
C ASP A 840 22.64 18.61 -52.28
N PRO A 841 23.84 18.29 -51.78
CA PRO A 841 24.01 17.62 -50.50
C PRO A 841 23.45 18.40 -49.30
N GLN A 842 23.55 19.73 -49.30
CA GLN A 842 23.12 20.56 -48.18
C GLN A 842 21.58 20.72 -48.20
N GLU A 843 20.99 21.00 -49.36
CA GLU A 843 19.53 21.03 -49.54
C GLU A 843 18.89 19.68 -49.17
N GLY A 844 19.52 18.56 -49.52
CA GLY A 844 19.03 17.23 -49.15
C GLY A 844 19.06 16.92 -47.65
N VAL A 845 20.00 17.48 -46.89
CA VAL A 845 19.99 17.38 -45.42
C VAL A 845 18.88 18.23 -44.81
N GLU A 846 18.66 19.45 -45.31
CA GLU A 846 17.56 20.30 -44.85
C GLU A 846 16.18 19.66 -45.10
N VAL A 847 15.98 19.04 -46.27
CA VAL A 847 14.77 18.26 -46.59
C VAL A 847 14.57 17.12 -45.58
N LEU A 848 15.62 16.36 -45.25
CA LEU A 848 15.53 15.25 -44.29
C LEU A 848 15.23 15.72 -42.86
N MET A 849 15.87 16.80 -42.39
CA MET A 849 15.58 17.38 -41.07
C MET A 849 14.14 17.91 -40.98
N ALA A 850 13.66 18.59 -42.01
CA ALA A 850 12.30 19.09 -42.07
C ALA A 850 11.27 17.95 -42.08
N LEU A 851 11.51 16.89 -42.86
CA LEU A 851 10.65 15.69 -42.87
C LEU A 851 10.63 15.00 -41.50
N GLN A 852 11.79 14.77 -40.88
CA GLN A 852 11.87 14.12 -39.57
C GLN A 852 11.18 14.95 -38.47
N THR A 853 11.24 16.27 -38.54
CA THR A 853 10.50 17.17 -37.65
C THR A 853 8.98 17.00 -37.82
N ARG A 854 8.48 17.03 -39.06
CA ARG A 854 7.04 16.85 -39.36
C ARG A 854 6.51 15.45 -38.97
N ARG A 855 7.35 14.41 -39.05
CA ARG A 855 7.05 13.06 -38.53
C ARG A 855 6.81 13.09 -37.01
N LEU A 856 7.69 13.74 -36.24
CA LEU A 856 7.61 13.82 -34.78
C LEU A 856 6.46 14.71 -34.28
N GLU A 857 6.17 15.80 -34.99
CA GLU A 857 5.07 16.72 -34.66
C GLU A 857 3.68 16.16 -35.01
N GLY A 858 3.62 15.15 -35.90
CA GLY A 858 2.37 14.64 -36.46
C GLY A 858 1.74 15.58 -37.48
N THR A 859 2.56 16.20 -38.35
CA THR A 859 2.18 17.31 -39.27
C THR A 859 2.54 17.04 -40.74
N LEU A 860 2.63 15.75 -41.13
CA LEU A 860 2.83 15.29 -42.51
C LEU A 860 1.61 15.47 -43.42
N ASP A 861 0.40 15.52 -42.83
CA ASP A 861 -0.87 15.86 -43.50
C ASP A 861 -0.91 17.33 -43.99
N GLN A 862 0.01 18.17 -43.51
CA GLN A 862 0.11 19.58 -43.88
C GLN A 862 1.11 19.77 -45.02
N LYS A 863 0.64 20.39 -46.12
CA LYS A 863 1.44 20.61 -47.34
C LYS A 863 2.82 21.20 -47.04
N MET A 864 3.86 20.55 -47.55
CA MET A 864 5.26 20.99 -47.44
C MET A 864 5.69 21.76 -48.69
N ALA A 865 6.82 22.47 -48.60
CA ALA A 865 7.35 23.31 -49.69
C ALA A 865 8.29 22.57 -50.66
N TYR A 866 8.55 21.28 -50.43
CA TYR A 866 9.48 20.46 -51.22
C TYR A 866 8.73 19.62 -52.27
N PRO A 867 9.40 19.17 -53.36
CA PRO A 867 8.82 18.27 -54.34
C PRO A 867 8.40 16.93 -53.72
N ASP A 868 7.23 16.39 -54.12
CA ASP A 868 6.72 15.12 -53.59
C ASP A 868 7.70 13.95 -53.80
N ALA A 869 8.43 13.95 -54.93
CA ALA A 869 9.48 12.96 -55.21
C ALA A 869 10.71 13.04 -54.29
N TRP A 870 10.91 14.15 -53.58
CA TRP A 870 11.90 14.27 -52.50
C TRP A 870 11.28 13.87 -51.16
N ILE A 871 10.03 14.27 -50.90
CA ILE A 871 9.25 13.87 -49.73
C ILE A 871 9.19 12.34 -49.62
N ASP A 872 8.80 11.63 -50.68
CA ASP A 872 8.71 10.16 -50.70
C ASP A 872 10.05 9.46 -50.46
N LYS A 873 11.12 9.92 -51.13
CA LYS A 873 12.48 9.36 -50.95
C LYS A 873 12.99 9.59 -49.52
N GLY A 874 12.85 10.82 -49.02
CA GLY A 874 13.23 11.20 -47.68
C GLY A 874 12.44 10.45 -46.61
N LEU A 875 11.11 10.35 -46.73
CA LEU A 875 10.27 9.56 -45.82
C LEU A 875 10.59 8.07 -45.89
N THR A 876 10.89 7.51 -47.06
CA THR A 876 11.28 6.09 -47.20
C THR A 876 12.57 5.82 -46.43
N TYR A 877 13.59 6.66 -46.61
CA TYR A 877 14.86 6.56 -45.87
C TYR A 877 14.67 6.79 -44.36
N LEU A 878 13.92 7.82 -43.96
CA LEU A 878 13.67 8.14 -42.55
C LEU A 878 12.83 7.08 -41.84
N ARG A 879 11.83 6.47 -42.51
CA ARG A 879 11.06 5.35 -41.95
C ARG A 879 11.91 4.09 -41.78
N ALA A 880 12.89 3.86 -42.66
CA ALA A 880 13.82 2.74 -42.55
C ALA A 880 14.92 2.94 -41.49
N LYS A 881 15.53 4.14 -41.42
CA LYS A 881 16.63 4.47 -40.49
C LYS A 881 16.13 4.89 -39.10
N PHE A 882 14.93 5.47 -39.01
CA PHE A 882 14.29 5.98 -37.78
C PHE A 882 12.77 5.64 -37.75
N PRO A 883 12.37 4.38 -37.52
CA PRO A 883 10.96 3.99 -37.44
C PRO A 883 10.22 4.77 -36.34
N LEU A 884 9.01 5.24 -36.65
CA LEU A 884 8.15 6.04 -35.78
C LEU A 884 6.68 5.69 -36.07
N ASP A 885 5.84 5.69 -35.03
CA ASP A 885 4.39 5.62 -35.16
C ASP A 885 3.83 7.01 -35.52
N GLU A 886 3.73 7.26 -36.83
CA GLU A 886 3.27 8.54 -37.38
C GLU A 886 1.77 8.77 -37.16
N ASP A 887 0.96 7.71 -37.10
CA ASP A 887 -0.48 7.79 -36.80
C ASP A 887 -0.70 8.20 -35.34
N ALA A 888 0.05 7.63 -34.39
CA ALA A 888 0.02 8.05 -32.99
C ALA A 888 0.50 9.50 -32.81
N ALA A 889 1.48 9.97 -33.61
CA ALA A 889 1.92 11.36 -33.59
C ALA A 889 0.81 12.32 -34.09
N ILE A 890 0.10 11.94 -35.16
CA ILE A 890 -1.05 12.70 -35.70
C ILE A 890 -2.21 12.74 -34.70
N ILE A 891 -2.59 11.61 -34.09
CA ILE A 891 -3.62 11.56 -33.04
C ILE A 891 -3.22 12.45 -31.86
N ALA A 892 -1.97 12.37 -31.41
CA ALA A 892 -1.46 13.21 -30.33
C ALA A 892 -1.44 14.71 -30.70
N ARG A 893 -1.37 15.09 -32.00
CA ARG A 893 -1.59 16.47 -32.43
C ARG A 893 -3.06 16.84 -32.34
N ILE A 894 -3.95 16.02 -32.88
CA ILE A 894 -5.40 16.26 -32.90
C ILE A 894 -5.94 16.42 -31.47
N ASP A 895 -5.51 15.58 -30.52
CA ASP A 895 -5.89 15.71 -29.11
C ASP A 895 -5.41 17.03 -28.49
N ARG A 896 -4.21 17.52 -28.85
CA ARG A 896 -3.70 18.84 -28.41
C ARG A 896 -4.48 19.99 -29.05
N GLU A 897 -4.86 19.87 -30.31
CA GLU A 897 -5.66 20.88 -31.05
C GLU A 897 -7.10 20.97 -30.52
N MET A 898 -7.72 19.82 -30.19
CA MET A 898 -9.01 19.76 -29.51
C MET A 898 -8.94 20.31 -28.08
N ALA A 899 -7.95 19.89 -27.28
CA ALA A 899 -7.79 20.35 -25.89
C ALA A 899 -7.47 21.86 -25.77
N THR A 900 -6.97 22.50 -26.84
CA THR A 900 -6.73 23.95 -26.89
C THR A 900 -7.84 24.73 -27.61
N GLY A 901 -8.90 24.06 -28.07
CA GLY A 901 -10.05 24.68 -28.75
C GLY A 901 -9.76 25.28 -30.12
N LYS A 902 -8.55 25.07 -30.68
CA LYS A 902 -8.13 25.63 -31.97
C LYS A 902 -8.47 24.68 -33.12
N ILE A 903 -9.70 24.76 -33.62
CA ILE A 903 -10.10 24.04 -34.84
C ILE A 903 -9.46 24.71 -36.06
N VAL A 904 -8.39 24.11 -36.61
CA VAL A 904 -7.75 24.55 -37.85
C VAL A 904 -8.52 24.00 -39.07
N HIS A 905 -9.53 24.74 -39.51
CA HIS A 905 -10.38 24.42 -40.67
C HIS A 905 -9.64 24.55 -42.03
N GLN A 906 -8.56 23.78 -42.28
CA GLN A 906 -7.81 23.87 -43.55
C GLN A 906 -7.37 22.54 -44.20
N SER A 907 -7.81 21.36 -43.74
CA SER A 907 -7.60 20.09 -44.46
C SER A 907 -8.91 19.40 -44.85
N PRO A 908 -9.41 19.58 -46.09
CA PRO A 908 -10.57 18.85 -46.60
C PRO A 908 -10.35 17.33 -46.68
N SER A 909 -9.10 16.85 -46.84
CA SER A 909 -8.81 15.42 -46.90
C SER A 909 -8.96 14.74 -45.54
N ALA A 910 -8.52 15.38 -44.45
CA ALA A 910 -8.70 14.87 -43.09
C ALA A 910 -10.18 14.79 -42.71
N VAL A 911 -10.96 15.82 -43.02
CA VAL A 911 -12.43 15.81 -42.81
C VAL A 911 -13.08 14.73 -43.69
N SER A 912 -12.71 14.63 -44.98
CA SER A 912 -13.25 13.61 -45.89
C SER A 912 -12.94 12.18 -45.44
N GLN A 913 -11.73 11.90 -44.95
CA GLN A 913 -11.39 10.60 -44.37
C GLN A 913 -12.18 10.31 -43.09
N PHE A 914 -12.30 11.29 -42.18
CA PHE A 914 -13.06 11.13 -40.95
C PHE A 914 -14.56 10.92 -41.23
N GLU A 915 -15.15 11.68 -42.16
CA GLU A 915 -16.53 11.49 -42.61
C GLU A 915 -16.74 10.16 -43.32
N LYS A 916 -15.80 9.73 -44.17
CA LYS A 916 -15.85 8.40 -44.80
C LYS A 916 -15.82 7.28 -43.76
N LEU A 917 -14.90 7.32 -42.79
CA LEU A 917 -14.83 6.35 -41.70
C LEU A 917 -16.09 6.37 -40.84
N ARG A 918 -16.65 7.56 -40.58
CA ARG A 918 -17.90 7.76 -39.82
C ARG A 918 -19.13 7.27 -40.60
N ARG A 919 -19.11 7.33 -41.94
CA ARG A 919 -20.17 6.79 -42.81
C ARG A 919 -20.08 5.28 -42.92
N GLU A 920 -18.89 4.72 -43.14
CA GLU A 920 -18.66 3.27 -43.17
C GLU A 920 -19.00 2.60 -41.82
N ASN A 921 -18.68 3.25 -40.69
CA ASN A 921 -19.12 2.79 -39.37
C ASN A 921 -20.62 2.96 -39.15
N LYS A 922 -21.27 4.01 -39.69
CA LYS A 922 -22.74 4.11 -39.69
C LYS A 922 -23.39 3.00 -40.51
N GLU A 923 -22.92 2.77 -41.74
CA GLU A 923 -23.47 1.73 -42.64
C GLU A 923 -23.26 0.33 -42.05
N LYS A 924 -22.09 0.03 -41.44
CA LYS A 924 -21.89 -1.21 -40.67
C LYS A 924 -22.86 -1.35 -39.49
N ASN A 925 -22.99 -0.31 -38.66
CA ASN A 925 -23.88 -0.35 -37.50
C ASN A 925 -25.37 -0.47 -37.89
N GLU A 926 -25.77 0.17 -38.99
CA GLU A 926 -27.14 0.10 -39.53
C GLU A 926 -27.43 -1.30 -40.09
N ILE A 927 -26.46 -1.91 -40.80
CA ILE A 927 -26.55 -3.29 -41.30
C ILE A 927 -26.55 -4.30 -40.16
N GLU A 928 -25.71 -4.15 -39.12
CA GLU A 928 -25.78 -4.99 -37.92
C GLU A 928 -27.11 -4.83 -37.17
N ARG A 929 -27.67 -3.61 -37.10
CA ARG A 929 -28.99 -3.40 -36.48
C ARG A 929 -30.09 -4.07 -37.28
N GLN A 930 -30.11 -3.92 -38.60
CA GLN A 930 -31.07 -4.62 -39.47
C GLN A 930 -30.92 -6.14 -39.42
N LYS A 931 -29.69 -6.67 -39.31
CA LYS A 931 -29.45 -8.12 -39.11
C LYS A 931 -30.04 -8.60 -37.78
N ARG A 932 -29.78 -7.87 -36.69
CA ARG A 932 -30.35 -8.19 -35.37
C ARG A 932 -31.88 -8.08 -35.35
N GLU A 933 -32.45 -7.04 -35.95
CA GLU A 933 -33.90 -6.88 -36.11
C GLU A 933 -34.54 -8.03 -36.92
N ALA A 934 -33.82 -8.61 -37.90
CA ALA A 934 -34.26 -9.76 -38.67
C ALA A 934 -34.11 -11.10 -37.92
N GLU A 935 -32.98 -11.31 -37.24
CA GLU A 935 -32.71 -12.49 -36.41
C GLU A 935 -33.67 -12.55 -35.20
N GLU A 936 -33.96 -11.40 -34.58
CA GLU A 936 -34.93 -11.25 -33.49
C GLU A 936 -36.38 -11.46 -33.97
N LYS A 937 -36.74 -10.99 -35.18
CA LYS A 937 -38.02 -11.37 -35.82
C LYS A 937 -38.15 -12.88 -36.04
N GLN A 938 -37.10 -13.55 -36.54
CA GLN A 938 -37.14 -15.01 -36.73
C GLN A 938 -37.22 -15.78 -35.40
N ALA A 939 -36.65 -15.24 -34.32
CA ALA A 939 -36.84 -15.79 -32.97
C ALA A 939 -38.29 -15.62 -32.47
N ILE A 940 -38.89 -14.44 -32.72
CA ILE A 940 -40.27 -14.12 -32.31
C ILE A 940 -41.31 -14.93 -33.10
N GLU A 941 -41.14 -15.13 -34.41
CA GLU A 941 -42.08 -15.94 -35.22
C GLU A 941 -42.07 -17.43 -34.85
N LYS A 942 -40.96 -17.94 -34.30
CA LYS A 942 -40.90 -19.29 -33.70
C LYS A 942 -41.48 -19.35 -32.29
N GLY A 943 -41.66 -18.21 -31.61
CA GLY A 943 -42.30 -18.07 -30.30
C GLY A 943 -43.84 -17.97 -30.36
N GLY A 944 -44.48 -18.69 -31.29
CA GLY A 944 -45.89 -18.52 -31.61
C GLY A 944 -46.88 -19.07 -30.56
N ARG A 945 -47.84 -18.20 -30.18
CA ARG A 945 -49.13 -18.43 -29.49
C ARG A 945 -49.11 -18.56 -27.94
N VAL A 946 -49.89 -17.76 -27.15
CA VAL A 946 -51.36 -17.44 -27.11
C VAL A 946 -52.12 -18.49 -26.28
N THR A 947 -52.98 -18.18 -25.28
CA THR A 947 -53.51 -16.91 -24.69
C THR A 947 -53.94 -17.19 -23.23
N GLY A 948 -54.34 -16.24 -22.37
CA GLY A 948 -54.58 -14.78 -22.46
C GLY A 948 -54.96 -14.30 -21.03
N GLY A 949 -55.36 -13.07 -20.71
CA GLY A 949 -55.77 -11.86 -21.44
C GLY A 949 -56.74 -11.09 -20.49
N LYS A 950 -57.06 -9.80 -20.62
CA LYS A 950 -56.69 -8.77 -21.59
C LYS A 950 -57.11 -7.42 -20.98
N LEU A 951 -56.29 -6.36 -21.03
CA LEU A 951 -56.77 -4.98 -20.94
C LEU A 951 -55.77 -4.05 -21.63
N GLN A 952 -56.28 -3.01 -22.30
CA GLN A 952 -55.51 -2.27 -23.31
C GLN A 952 -54.92 -0.97 -22.77
N THR A 953 -53.81 -0.59 -23.39
CA THR A 953 -53.16 0.70 -23.23
C THR A 953 -53.99 1.82 -23.82
N ARG A 954 -53.92 3.00 -23.19
CA ARG A 954 -53.71 4.24 -23.93
C ARG A 954 -52.84 5.21 -23.12
N ASP A 955 -51.70 5.56 -23.71
CA ASP A 955 -50.85 6.71 -23.39
C ASP A 955 -50.37 6.87 -21.93
N GLY A 956 -49.38 6.07 -21.52
CA GLY A 956 -48.68 6.22 -20.23
C GLY A 956 -47.18 5.89 -20.32
N LYS A 957 -46.31 6.89 -20.08
CA LYS A 957 -44.84 6.72 -19.99
C LYS A 957 -44.42 6.36 -18.56
N THR A 958 -43.49 5.42 -18.41
CA THR A 958 -42.35 5.59 -17.48
C THR A 958 -41.22 4.60 -17.75
N THR A 959 -39.98 5.08 -17.66
CA THR A 959 -38.74 4.30 -17.71
C THR A 959 -38.03 4.39 -16.37
N ALA A 960 -37.42 3.30 -15.90
CA ALA A 960 -36.56 3.30 -14.71
C ALA A 960 -35.21 2.61 -15.04
N PRO A 961 -34.07 3.30 -14.97
CA PRO A 961 -32.76 2.73 -15.27
C PRO A 961 -32.09 2.11 -14.02
N SER A 962 -31.42 0.97 -14.17
CA SER A 962 -30.55 0.38 -13.14
C SER A 962 -29.07 0.68 -13.44
N ARG A 963 -28.35 1.14 -12.41
CA ARG A 963 -27.01 1.75 -12.50
C ARG A 963 -25.92 0.74 -12.89
N GLY A 964 -24.98 1.17 -13.73
CA GLY A 964 -23.73 0.43 -13.99
C GLY A 964 -22.74 0.53 -12.81
N LEU A 965 -21.98 -0.55 -12.57
CA LEU A 965 -20.94 -0.61 -11.55
C LEU A 965 -19.66 0.08 -12.03
N VAL A 966 -19.20 1.09 -11.30
CA VAL A 966 -17.90 1.76 -11.49
C VAL A 966 -16.92 1.26 -10.42
N GLY A 967 -15.65 1.01 -10.78
CA GLY A 967 -14.61 0.66 -9.81
C GLY A 967 -13.83 -0.64 -10.06
N VAL A 968 -14.00 -1.32 -11.20
CA VAL A 968 -13.09 -2.43 -11.57
C VAL A 968 -11.80 -1.84 -12.13
N ARG A 969 -10.67 -2.10 -11.45
CA ARG A 969 -9.31 -1.75 -11.87
C ARG A 969 -9.08 -2.27 -13.30
N LYS A 970 -8.83 -1.38 -14.27
CA LYS A 970 -8.52 -1.79 -15.66
C LYS A 970 -7.34 -2.77 -15.65
N GLU A 971 -7.61 -3.98 -16.11
CA GLU A 971 -6.62 -5.05 -16.22
C GLU A 971 -5.61 -4.71 -17.30
N ALA A 972 -4.32 -4.87 -17.00
CA ALA A 972 -3.25 -4.58 -17.96
C ALA A 972 -3.41 -5.46 -19.21
N GLU A 973 -3.24 -4.87 -20.40
CA GLU A 973 -3.68 -5.49 -21.65
C GLU A 973 -2.96 -6.81 -21.98
N TRP A 974 -1.72 -7.00 -21.50
CA TRP A 974 -1.01 -8.27 -21.59
C TRP A 974 -1.64 -9.38 -20.72
N VAL A 975 -2.19 -9.04 -19.55
CA VAL A 975 -2.94 -10.00 -18.70
C VAL A 975 -4.31 -10.28 -19.33
N LYS A 976 -4.97 -9.24 -19.85
CA LYS A 976 -6.22 -9.39 -20.61
C LYS A 976 -6.03 -10.30 -21.82
N LYS A 977 -4.92 -10.15 -22.58
CA LYS A 977 -4.54 -11.05 -23.68
C LYS A 977 -4.48 -12.51 -23.20
N TYR A 978 -3.71 -12.81 -22.16
CA TYR A 978 -3.62 -14.18 -21.64
C TYR A 978 -4.95 -14.70 -21.08
N ARG A 979 -5.85 -13.83 -20.57
CA ARG A 979 -7.22 -14.23 -20.20
C ARG A 979 -8.08 -14.55 -21.42
N ASP A 980 -8.07 -13.69 -22.43
CA ASP A 980 -8.85 -13.84 -23.66
C ASP A 980 -8.34 -15.01 -24.53
N GLU A 981 -7.07 -15.43 -24.36
CA GLU A 981 -6.45 -16.64 -24.92
C GLU A 981 -6.72 -17.91 -24.09
N ALA A 982 -6.82 -17.80 -22.76
CA ALA A 982 -7.12 -18.93 -21.87
C ALA A 982 -8.63 -19.22 -21.73
N THR A 983 -9.49 -18.41 -22.35
CA THR A 983 -10.94 -18.56 -22.39
C THR A 983 -11.35 -19.05 -23.78
N ASP A 984 -11.44 -20.37 -23.97
CA ASP A 984 -11.84 -20.99 -25.24
C ASP A 984 -13.21 -20.41 -25.71
N LYS A 985 -13.27 -19.89 -26.95
CA LYS A 985 -14.35 -18.98 -27.39
C LYS A 985 -15.58 -19.63 -28.04
N GLU A 986 -15.55 -20.93 -28.30
CA GLU A 986 -16.69 -21.68 -28.85
C GLU A 986 -16.88 -22.99 -28.09
N PHE A 987 -18.12 -23.29 -27.68
CA PHE A 987 -18.45 -24.54 -26.98
C PHE A 987 -18.99 -25.55 -27.98
N PRO A 988 -18.34 -26.72 -28.18
CA PRO A 988 -18.85 -27.74 -29.09
C PRO A 988 -20.08 -28.43 -28.48
N ASP A 989 -21.09 -28.68 -29.32
CA ASP A 989 -22.29 -29.42 -28.91
C ASP A 989 -22.00 -30.93 -28.80
N ILE A 990 -21.44 -31.30 -27.65
CA ILE A 990 -21.13 -32.69 -27.30
C ILE A 990 -22.18 -33.28 -26.35
N THR A 991 -22.56 -34.53 -26.61
CA THR A 991 -23.57 -35.27 -25.84
C THR A 991 -23.10 -35.57 -24.40
N ASN A 992 -24.05 -35.83 -23.50
CA ASN A 992 -23.75 -36.28 -22.13
C ASN A 992 -22.89 -37.55 -22.07
N ILE A 993 -22.97 -38.42 -23.07
CA ILE A 993 -22.13 -39.61 -23.19
C ILE A 993 -20.68 -39.20 -23.50
N GLN A 994 -20.46 -38.33 -24.48
CA GLN A 994 -19.12 -37.81 -24.82
C GLN A 994 -18.48 -37.00 -23.68
N ARG A 995 -19.30 -36.33 -22.84
CA ARG A 995 -18.83 -35.61 -21.64
C ARG A 995 -18.37 -36.53 -20.50
N LEU A 996 -18.96 -37.71 -20.34
CA LEU A 996 -18.73 -38.57 -19.17
C LEU A 996 -17.87 -39.80 -19.44
N VAL A 997 -18.01 -40.45 -20.60
CA VAL A 997 -17.30 -41.71 -20.90
C VAL A 997 -15.78 -41.58 -20.87
N PRO A 998 -15.12 -40.55 -21.46
CA PRO A 998 -13.65 -40.45 -21.41
C PRO A 998 -13.11 -40.32 -19.98
N SER A 999 -13.82 -39.56 -19.13
CA SER A 999 -13.48 -39.40 -17.71
C SER A 999 -13.72 -40.70 -16.95
N ALA A 1000 -14.87 -41.36 -17.16
CA ALA A 1000 -15.20 -42.63 -16.52
C ALA A 1000 -14.16 -43.73 -16.81
N VAL A 1001 -13.77 -43.89 -18.09
CA VAL A 1001 -12.74 -44.86 -18.51
C VAL A 1001 -11.40 -44.58 -17.82
N LEU A 1002 -10.95 -43.32 -17.78
CA LEU A 1002 -9.71 -42.96 -17.10
C LEU A 1002 -9.79 -43.26 -15.58
N ILE A 1003 -10.95 -43.02 -14.95
CA ILE A 1003 -11.14 -43.29 -13.52
C ILE A 1003 -11.13 -44.79 -13.23
N THR A 1004 -11.77 -45.62 -14.05
CA THR A 1004 -11.67 -47.09 -13.93
C THR A 1004 -10.21 -47.55 -14.03
N VAL A 1005 -9.43 -46.97 -14.95
CA VAL A 1005 -7.99 -47.25 -15.07
C VAL A 1005 -7.21 -46.77 -13.84
N ILE A 1006 -7.44 -45.55 -13.34
CA ILE A 1006 -6.77 -45.03 -12.14
C ILE A 1006 -7.11 -45.86 -10.90
N LEU A 1007 -8.38 -46.23 -10.69
CA LEU A 1007 -8.79 -47.06 -9.54
C LEU A 1007 -8.19 -48.47 -9.61
N ALA A 1008 -8.14 -49.08 -10.80
CA ALA A 1008 -7.45 -50.36 -11.00
C ALA A 1008 -5.93 -50.24 -10.72
N LEU A 1009 -5.28 -49.18 -11.20
CA LEU A 1009 -3.88 -48.85 -10.88
C LEU A 1009 -3.65 -48.62 -9.39
N CYS A 1010 -4.56 -47.92 -8.69
CA CYS A 1010 -4.48 -47.71 -7.24
C CYS A 1010 -4.56 -49.04 -6.48
N LEU A 1011 -5.47 -49.95 -6.84
CA LEU A 1011 -5.58 -51.28 -6.23
C LEU A 1011 -4.35 -52.15 -6.51
N LEU A 1012 -3.89 -52.20 -7.77
CA LEU A 1012 -2.69 -52.94 -8.15
C LEU A 1012 -1.44 -52.38 -7.46
N PHE A 1013 -1.33 -51.06 -7.33
CA PHE A 1013 -0.24 -50.40 -6.61
C PHE A 1013 -0.29 -50.73 -5.11
N ALA A 1014 -1.45 -50.61 -4.45
CA ALA A 1014 -1.60 -50.96 -3.04
C ALA A 1014 -1.22 -52.42 -2.74
N GLN A 1015 -1.55 -53.36 -3.63
CA GLN A 1015 -1.25 -54.78 -3.48
C GLN A 1015 0.22 -55.13 -3.76
N ASN A 1016 0.87 -54.47 -4.72
CA ASN A 1016 2.21 -54.85 -5.22
C ASN A 1016 3.34 -53.92 -4.74
N TYR A 1017 3.04 -52.78 -4.12
CA TYR A 1017 4.05 -51.83 -3.66
C TYR A 1017 4.91 -52.41 -2.52
N LYS A 1018 6.20 -52.60 -2.80
CA LYS A 1018 7.21 -52.93 -1.80
C LYS A 1018 8.00 -51.66 -1.43
N PRO A 1019 8.09 -51.28 -0.14
CA PRO A 1019 8.78 -50.06 0.26
C PRO A 1019 10.30 -50.16 0.03
N PRO A 1020 10.97 -49.11 -0.47
CA PRO A 1020 12.41 -49.11 -0.65
C PRO A 1020 13.14 -49.16 0.70
N SER A 1021 14.22 -49.95 0.74
CA SER A 1021 15.16 -50.01 1.86
C SER A 1021 15.75 -48.62 2.15
N ARG A 1022 16.20 -48.36 3.38
CA ARG A 1022 16.66 -47.02 3.80
C ARG A 1022 17.76 -46.45 2.88
N LYS A 1023 18.68 -47.31 2.42
CA LYS A 1023 19.77 -46.97 1.49
C LYS A 1023 19.32 -46.61 0.06
N ALA A 1024 18.10 -46.97 -0.33
CA ALA A 1024 17.54 -46.73 -1.67
C ALA A 1024 16.49 -45.59 -1.68
N ARG A 1025 16.50 -44.71 -0.67
CA ARG A 1025 15.61 -43.54 -0.57
C ARG A 1025 16.38 -42.28 -0.95
N LEU A 1026 15.74 -41.39 -1.71
CA LEU A 1026 16.28 -40.07 -2.03
C LEU A 1026 16.57 -39.23 -0.76
N TRP A 1027 15.79 -39.44 0.29
CA TRP A 1027 16.04 -38.92 1.64
C TRP A 1027 16.01 -40.11 2.63
N PRO A 1028 17.18 -40.66 3.01
CA PRO A 1028 17.28 -41.81 3.91
C PRO A 1028 16.78 -41.57 5.34
N ASP A 1029 16.79 -40.31 5.77
CA ASP A 1029 16.66 -39.91 7.18
C ASP A 1029 15.32 -39.21 7.49
N ILE A 1030 14.57 -38.82 6.45
CA ILE A 1030 13.21 -38.30 6.61
C ILE A 1030 12.24 -39.49 6.81
N PRO A 1031 11.35 -39.46 7.82
CA PRO A 1031 10.33 -40.48 8.02
C PRO A 1031 9.49 -40.72 6.76
N PRO A 1032 9.16 -41.99 6.40
CA PRO A 1032 8.42 -42.29 5.17
C PRO A 1032 7.11 -41.52 5.01
N ALA A 1033 6.33 -41.31 6.09
CA ALA A 1033 5.12 -40.49 6.08
C ALA A 1033 5.40 -39.03 5.70
N ALA A 1034 6.28 -38.37 6.44
CA ALA A 1034 6.69 -37.00 6.18
C ALA A 1034 7.18 -36.82 4.73
N ALA A 1035 8.03 -37.72 4.23
CA ALA A 1035 8.51 -37.67 2.85
C ALA A 1035 7.39 -37.84 1.81
N THR A 1036 6.37 -38.69 2.06
CA THR A 1036 5.20 -38.83 1.17
C THR A 1036 4.35 -37.57 1.19
N VAL A 1037 4.04 -37.06 2.38
CA VAL A 1037 3.12 -35.95 2.58
C VAL A 1037 3.74 -34.63 2.11
N PHE A 1038 5.03 -34.37 2.38
CA PHE A 1038 5.75 -33.22 1.83
C PHE A 1038 5.80 -33.22 0.29
N ALA A 1039 5.92 -34.39 -0.36
CA ALA A 1039 5.87 -34.46 -1.82
C ALA A 1039 4.48 -34.06 -2.38
N ILE A 1040 3.39 -34.48 -1.73
CA ILE A 1040 2.03 -34.08 -2.11
C ILE A 1040 1.79 -32.59 -1.83
N ILE A 1041 2.23 -32.09 -0.67
CA ILE A 1041 2.14 -30.67 -0.31
C ILE A 1041 2.91 -29.82 -1.34
N GLY A 1042 4.15 -30.20 -1.66
CA GLY A 1042 4.97 -29.52 -2.68
C GLY A 1042 4.29 -29.49 -4.05
N ALA A 1043 3.68 -30.59 -4.50
CA ALA A 1043 2.92 -30.62 -5.75
C ALA A 1043 1.72 -29.65 -5.75
N ASN A 1044 0.97 -29.57 -4.64
CA ASN A 1044 -0.13 -28.61 -4.48
C ASN A 1044 0.38 -27.15 -4.51
N PHE A 1045 1.50 -26.85 -3.84
CA PHE A 1045 2.12 -25.52 -3.88
C PHE A 1045 2.64 -25.13 -5.28
N VAL A 1046 3.21 -26.07 -6.03
CA VAL A 1046 3.62 -25.85 -7.43
C VAL A 1046 2.42 -25.50 -8.30
N VAL A 1047 1.33 -26.29 -8.24
CA VAL A 1047 0.12 -26.02 -9.03
C VAL A 1047 -0.55 -24.69 -8.61
N PHE A 1048 -0.57 -24.37 -7.32
CA PHE A 1048 -1.02 -23.06 -6.83
C PHE A 1048 -0.17 -21.90 -7.36
N ALA A 1049 1.16 -22.07 -7.47
CA ALA A 1049 2.05 -21.08 -8.06
C ALA A 1049 1.81 -20.92 -9.58
N MET A 1050 1.56 -22.03 -10.30
CA MET A 1050 1.22 -21.99 -11.73
C MET A 1050 -0.04 -21.17 -12.01
N TRP A 1051 -1.05 -21.22 -11.12
CA TRP A 1051 -2.24 -20.36 -11.21
C TRP A 1051 -1.94 -18.85 -11.11
N ARG A 1052 -0.76 -18.45 -10.63
CA ARG A 1052 -0.36 -17.03 -10.51
C ARG A 1052 0.43 -16.51 -11.72
N ILE A 1053 0.67 -17.35 -12.73
CA ILE A 1053 1.42 -17.02 -13.95
C ILE A 1053 0.45 -17.03 -15.14
N PRO A 1054 0.05 -15.86 -15.70
CA PRO A 1054 -0.95 -15.78 -16.77
C PRO A 1054 -0.64 -16.63 -18.01
N GLN A 1055 0.64 -16.75 -18.36
CA GLN A 1055 1.14 -17.60 -19.45
C GLN A 1055 0.79 -19.09 -19.28
N LEU A 1056 0.53 -19.54 -18.05
CA LEU A 1056 0.17 -20.93 -17.74
C LEU A 1056 -1.34 -21.14 -17.60
N TRP A 1057 -2.19 -20.10 -17.64
CA TRP A 1057 -3.63 -20.23 -17.42
C TRP A 1057 -4.31 -21.17 -18.44
N ALA A 1058 -3.92 -21.13 -19.71
CA ALA A 1058 -4.46 -22.05 -20.73
C ALA A 1058 -4.07 -23.52 -20.45
N PHE A 1059 -2.88 -23.78 -19.90
CA PHE A 1059 -2.48 -25.12 -19.45
C PHE A 1059 -3.25 -25.56 -18.20
N CYS A 1060 -3.41 -24.65 -17.23
CA CYS A 1060 -4.06 -24.92 -15.96
C CYS A 1060 -5.58 -25.12 -16.13
N ASN A 1061 -6.27 -24.32 -16.94
CA ASN A 1061 -7.69 -24.51 -17.28
C ASN A 1061 -7.94 -25.91 -17.89
N ARG A 1062 -7.02 -26.37 -18.76
CA ARG A 1062 -7.15 -27.66 -19.47
C ARG A 1062 -6.63 -28.88 -18.69
N THR A 1063 -6.10 -28.70 -17.47
CA THR A 1063 -5.43 -29.76 -16.69
C THR A 1063 -5.83 -29.80 -15.21
N PHE A 1064 -6.17 -28.66 -14.60
CA PHE A 1064 -6.36 -28.47 -13.16
C PHE A 1064 -7.74 -27.90 -12.76
N ILE A 1065 -8.66 -27.71 -13.71
CA ILE A 1065 -10.09 -27.37 -13.46
C ILE A 1065 -11.01 -28.44 -14.07
N ILE A 1066 -12.12 -28.72 -13.40
CA ILE A 1066 -13.22 -29.53 -13.94
C ILE A 1066 -14.32 -28.59 -14.41
N ALA A 1067 -14.60 -28.58 -15.71
CA ALA A 1067 -15.67 -27.79 -16.32
C ALA A 1067 -16.68 -28.73 -17.02
N PRO A 1068 -17.93 -28.89 -16.54
CA PRO A 1068 -18.92 -29.78 -17.16
C PRO A 1068 -19.29 -29.40 -18.61
N ILE A 1069 -19.02 -28.16 -19.01
CA ILE A 1069 -19.22 -27.68 -20.38
C ILE A 1069 -18.18 -28.24 -21.37
N LEU A 1070 -16.98 -28.60 -20.93
CA LEU A 1070 -15.95 -29.29 -21.75
C LEU A 1070 -14.98 -30.10 -20.87
N PRO A 1071 -15.44 -31.22 -20.28
CA PRO A 1071 -14.63 -32.01 -19.34
C PRO A 1071 -13.51 -32.77 -20.06
N HIS A 1072 -12.27 -32.43 -19.75
CA HIS A 1072 -11.10 -33.13 -20.24
C HIS A 1072 -10.73 -34.25 -19.26
N ALA A 1073 -10.68 -35.52 -19.70
CA ALA A 1073 -10.45 -36.67 -18.80
C ALA A 1073 -9.26 -36.48 -17.83
N ARG A 1074 -8.13 -35.93 -18.31
CA ARG A 1074 -6.93 -35.66 -17.49
C ARG A 1074 -7.17 -34.77 -16.27
N THR A 1075 -8.21 -33.92 -16.26
CA THR A 1075 -8.50 -33.04 -15.12
C THR A 1075 -9.03 -33.80 -13.92
N MET A 1076 -9.54 -35.03 -14.09
CA MET A 1076 -9.90 -35.92 -12.98
C MET A 1076 -8.71 -36.22 -12.06
N LEU A 1077 -7.49 -36.31 -12.62
CA LEU A 1077 -6.26 -36.50 -11.85
C LEU A 1077 -5.62 -35.16 -11.45
N GLY A 1078 -5.56 -34.19 -12.37
CA GLY A 1078 -4.89 -32.92 -12.09
C GLY A 1078 -5.62 -32.05 -11.05
N ALA A 1079 -6.95 -32.05 -11.03
CA ALA A 1079 -7.73 -31.25 -10.09
C ALA A 1079 -7.51 -31.66 -8.61
N ALA A 1080 -6.92 -32.82 -8.35
CA ALA A 1080 -6.48 -33.28 -7.03
C ALA A 1080 -5.42 -32.38 -6.36
N PHE A 1081 -4.72 -31.54 -7.15
CA PHE A 1081 -3.64 -30.67 -6.70
C PHE A 1081 -3.97 -29.16 -6.80
N SER A 1082 -5.23 -28.81 -7.10
CA SER A 1082 -5.59 -27.49 -7.59
C SER A 1082 -6.30 -26.61 -6.56
N HIS A 1083 -5.72 -25.44 -6.26
CA HIS A 1083 -6.28 -24.41 -5.39
C HIS A 1083 -6.13 -23.03 -6.01
N HIS A 1084 -7.14 -22.16 -5.86
CA HIS A 1084 -7.09 -20.76 -6.32
C HIS A 1084 -6.85 -19.77 -5.17
N GLN A 1085 -7.45 -20.02 -4.00
CA GLN A 1085 -7.35 -19.17 -2.81
C GLN A 1085 -6.29 -19.69 -1.83
N ALA A 1086 -5.45 -18.79 -1.31
CA ALA A 1086 -4.37 -19.15 -0.38
C ALA A 1086 -4.89 -19.78 0.92
N PHE A 1087 -5.96 -19.24 1.51
CA PHE A 1087 -6.57 -19.79 2.73
C PHE A 1087 -7.06 -21.23 2.53
N HIS A 1088 -7.71 -21.52 1.39
CA HIS A 1088 -8.17 -22.88 1.08
C HIS A 1088 -6.99 -23.85 0.86
N LEU A 1089 -5.88 -23.39 0.26
CA LEU A 1089 -4.65 -24.19 0.21
C LEU A 1089 -4.13 -24.48 1.63
N CYS A 1090 -3.92 -23.45 2.45
CA CYS A 1090 -3.36 -23.61 3.80
C CYS A 1090 -4.16 -24.59 4.67
N VAL A 1091 -5.50 -24.47 4.71
CA VAL A 1091 -6.36 -25.38 5.48
C VAL A 1091 -6.23 -26.82 4.99
N ASN A 1092 -6.21 -27.05 3.66
CA ASN A 1092 -5.99 -28.39 3.11
C ASN A 1092 -4.59 -28.94 3.43
N MET A 1093 -3.54 -28.12 3.36
CA MET A 1093 -2.17 -28.60 3.62
C MET A 1093 -1.94 -28.90 5.12
N ILE A 1094 -2.54 -28.14 6.02
CA ILE A 1094 -2.53 -28.41 7.47
C ILE A 1094 -3.29 -29.70 7.78
N GLY A 1095 -4.50 -29.88 7.22
CA GLY A 1095 -5.27 -31.11 7.38
C GLY A 1095 -4.55 -32.34 6.81
N LEU A 1096 -3.94 -32.19 5.63
CA LEU A 1096 -3.14 -33.24 4.99
C LEU A 1096 -1.86 -33.58 5.78
N TRP A 1097 -1.24 -32.61 6.45
CA TRP A 1097 -0.14 -32.88 7.37
C TRP A 1097 -0.60 -33.67 8.59
N LEU A 1098 -1.57 -33.14 9.35
CA LEU A 1098 -2.04 -33.72 10.62
C LEU A 1098 -2.68 -35.11 10.44
N VAL A 1099 -3.54 -35.27 9.43
CA VAL A 1099 -4.28 -36.53 9.20
C VAL A 1099 -3.51 -37.45 8.26
N GLY A 1100 -2.89 -36.91 7.22
CA GLY A 1100 -2.23 -37.72 6.19
C GLY A 1100 -0.98 -38.42 6.68
N THR A 1101 -0.18 -37.79 7.55
CA THR A 1101 0.97 -38.49 8.18
C THR A 1101 0.50 -39.64 9.07
N ARG A 1102 -0.48 -39.37 9.95
CA ARG A 1102 -1.08 -40.36 10.84
C ARG A 1102 -1.62 -41.58 10.09
N VAL A 1103 -2.45 -41.37 9.07
CA VAL A 1103 -3.02 -42.46 8.24
C VAL A 1103 -1.93 -43.19 7.46
N HIS A 1104 -0.93 -42.47 6.92
CA HIS A 1104 0.20 -43.11 6.23
C HIS A 1104 0.92 -44.13 7.13
N ASP A 1105 1.11 -43.82 8.42
CA ASP A 1105 1.77 -44.75 9.35
C ASP A 1105 0.84 -45.88 9.83
N ASP A 1106 -0.49 -45.74 9.70
CA ASP A 1106 -1.44 -46.83 9.96
C ASP A 1106 -1.47 -47.90 8.86
N ILE A 1107 -1.38 -47.51 7.59
CA ILE A 1107 -1.64 -48.40 6.43
C ILE A 1107 -0.47 -48.49 5.43
N GLY A 1108 0.59 -47.71 5.62
CA GLY A 1108 1.77 -47.68 4.76
C GLY A 1108 1.58 -46.91 3.44
N ARG A 1109 2.71 -46.55 2.81
CA ARG A 1109 2.74 -45.67 1.62
C ARG A 1109 1.89 -46.15 0.44
N GLY A 1110 1.88 -47.46 0.16
CA GLY A 1110 1.15 -48.03 -0.98
C GLY A 1110 -0.36 -47.80 -0.87
N PRO A 1111 -1.02 -48.37 0.15
CA PRO A 1111 -2.42 -48.13 0.44
C PRO A 1111 -2.76 -46.64 0.69
N PHE A 1112 -1.88 -45.87 1.33
CA PHE A 1112 -2.08 -44.43 1.53
C PHE A 1112 -2.21 -43.64 0.22
N LEU A 1113 -1.27 -43.83 -0.72
CA LEU A 1113 -1.33 -43.14 -2.01
C LEU A 1113 -2.53 -43.62 -2.84
N ALA A 1114 -2.82 -44.92 -2.83
CA ALA A 1114 -4.00 -45.48 -3.49
C ALA A 1114 -5.31 -44.86 -2.97
N LEU A 1115 -5.45 -44.74 -1.64
CA LEU A 1115 -6.58 -44.12 -0.97
C LEU A 1115 -6.72 -42.63 -1.32
N TYR A 1116 -5.62 -41.86 -1.22
CA TYR A 1116 -5.62 -40.43 -1.55
C TYR A 1116 -6.07 -40.16 -2.99
N PHE A 1117 -5.50 -40.87 -3.97
CA PHE A 1117 -5.88 -40.72 -5.38
C PHE A 1117 -7.30 -41.24 -5.68
N ALA A 1118 -7.72 -42.36 -5.09
CA ALA A 1118 -9.08 -42.87 -5.24
C ALA A 1118 -10.13 -41.87 -4.73
N SER A 1119 -9.93 -41.30 -3.53
CA SER A 1119 -10.81 -40.26 -3.00
C SER A 1119 -10.80 -38.98 -3.82
N ALA A 1120 -9.65 -38.59 -4.39
CA ALA A 1120 -9.55 -37.43 -5.28
C ALA A 1120 -10.37 -37.60 -6.57
N VAL A 1121 -10.24 -38.75 -7.26
CA VAL A 1121 -10.93 -38.97 -8.54
C VAL A 1121 -12.43 -39.22 -8.37
N ILE A 1122 -12.84 -39.92 -7.30
CA ILE A 1122 -14.26 -40.13 -6.97
C ILE A 1122 -14.90 -38.80 -6.55
N GLY A 1123 -14.21 -38.02 -5.71
CA GLY A 1123 -14.59 -36.66 -5.33
C GLY A 1123 -14.74 -35.71 -6.52
N SER A 1124 -13.94 -35.91 -7.57
CA SER A 1124 -13.99 -35.12 -8.82
C SER A 1124 -15.13 -35.53 -9.75
N PHE A 1125 -15.44 -36.83 -9.84
CA PHE A 1125 -16.33 -37.37 -10.87
C PHE A 1125 -17.81 -37.40 -10.49
N ILE A 1126 -18.15 -37.59 -9.22
CA ILE A 1126 -19.54 -37.59 -8.77
C ILE A 1126 -20.20 -36.21 -8.99
N PRO A 1127 -19.57 -35.06 -8.64
CA PRO A 1127 -20.10 -33.73 -9.00
C PRO A 1127 -20.22 -33.56 -10.51
N LEU A 1128 -19.19 -33.90 -11.29
CA LEU A 1128 -19.22 -33.81 -12.76
C LEU A 1128 -20.42 -34.57 -13.36
N THR A 1129 -20.64 -35.80 -12.91
CA THR A 1129 -21.76 -36.65 -13.35
C THR A 1129 -23.10 -36.01 -13.04
N VAL A 1130 -23.29 -35.47 -11.82
CA VAL A 1130 -24.54 -34.82 -11.42
C VAL A 1130 -24.76 -33.49 -12.17
N TYR A 1131 -23.69 -32.74 -12.46
CA TYR A 1131 -23.81 -31.50 -13.23
C TYR A 1131 -24.17 -31.77 -14.70
N VAL A 1132 -23.48 -32.70 -15.37
CA VAL A 1132 -23.78 -33.07 -16.77
C VAL A 1132 -25.20 -33.66 -16.91
N THR A 1133 -25.58 -34.60 -16.04
CA THR A 1133 -26.92 -35.22 -16.10
C THR A 1133 -28.07 -34.26 -15.79
N LYS A 1134 -27.80 -33.14 -15.11
CA LYS A 1134 -28.79 -32.08 -14.83
C LYS A 1134 -28.66 -30.83 -15.72
N GLY A 1135 -27.83 -30.87 -16.76
CA GLY A 1135 -27.62 -29.73 -17.68
C GLY A 1135 -26.92 -28.52 -17.05
N ILE A 1136 -26.25 -28.69 -15.91
CA ILE A 1136 -25.59 -27.62 -15.15
C ILE A 1136 -24.18 -27.40 -15.71
N PHE A 1137 -24.10 -26.65 -16.82
CA PHE A 1137 -22.83 -26.42 -17.51
C PHE A 1137 -22.08 -25.14 -17.06
N GLY A 1138 -22.79 -24.16 -16.50
CA GLY A 1138 -22.24 -22.89 -16.00
C GLY A 1138 -21.59 -22.97 -14.62
N THR A 1139 -20.71 -23.95 -14.38
CA THR A 1139 -19.97 -24.11 -13.12
C THR A 1139 -18.60 -24.73 -13.36
N THR A 1140 -17.70 -24.63 -12.38
CA THR A 1140 -16.36 -25.24 -12.39
C THR A 1140 -15.98 -25.73 -11.00
N THR A 1141 -15.36 -26.91 -10.88
CA THR A 1141 -14.94 -27.49 -9.59
C THR A 1141 -13.45 -27.84 -9.55
N LEU A 1142 -12.93 -28.01 -8.33
CA LEU A 1142 -11.56 -28.37 -7.98
C LEU A 1142 -11.61 -29.61 -7.07
N GLY A 1143 -10.78 -30.63 -7.31
CA GLY A 1143 -10.90 -31.94 -6.68
C GLY A 1143 -10.11 -32.14 -5.38
N ALA A 1144 -9.19 -31.22 -5.05
CA ALA A 1144 -8.17 -31.42 -4.02
C ALA A 1144 -8.71 -31.67 -2.60
N SER A 1145 -9.82 -31.02 -2.21
CA SER A 1145 -10.42 -31.22 -0.88
C SER A 1145 -11.10 -32.59 -0.74
N GLY A 1146 -11.65 -33.17 -1.81
CA GLY A 1146 -12.23 -34.52 -1.79
C GLY A 1146 -11.21 -35.60 -1.40
N ALA A 1147 -9.95 -35.40 -1.78
CA ALA A 1147 -8.84 -36.27 -1.36
C ALA A 1147 -8.60 -36.21 0.16
N LEU A 1148 -8.63 -35.01 0.75
CA LEU A 1148 -8.48 -34.82 2.20
C LEU A 1148 -9.71 -35.32 2.98
N CYS A 1149 -10.93 -35.07 2.50
CA CYS A 1149 -12.16 -35.63 3.08
C CYS A 1149 -12.09 -37.17 3.13
N GLY A 1150 -11.54 -37.81 2.09
CA GLY A 1150 -11.28 -39.24 2.08
C GLY A 1150 -10.30 -39.72 3.16
N LEU A 1151 -9.18 -39.02 3.36
CA LEU A 1151 -8.24 -39.32 4.43
C LEU A 1151 -8.84 -39.11 5.83
N ILE A 1152 -9.66 -38.06 6.03
CA ILE A 1152 -10.38 -37.81 7.29
C ILE A 1152 -11.39 -38.93 7.58
N ALA A 1153 -12.20 -39.32 6.59
CA ALA A 1153 -13.10 -40.47 6.71
C ALA A 1153 -12.34 -41.75 7.07
N ALA A 1154 -11.22 -42.02 6.39
CA ALA A 1154 -10.44 -43.22 6.65
C ALA A 1154 -9.80 -43.23 8.04
N ALA A 1155 -9.26 -42.10 8.51
CA ALA A 1155 -8.74 -41.97 9.87
C ALA A 1155 -9.83 -42.27 10.93
N CYS A 1156 -11.00 -41.63 10.80
CA CYS A 1156 -12.12 -41.85 11.70
C CYS A 1156 -12.66 -43.28 11.66
N VAL A 1157 -12.72 -43.92 10.48
CA VAL A 1157 -13.19 -45.31 10.34
C VAL A 1157 -12.16 -46.31 10.86
N LEU A 1158 -10.86 -46.12 10.62
CA LEU A 1158 -9.84 -47.02 11.15
C LEU A 1158 -9.83 -47.00 12.69
N HIS A 1159 -9.91 -45.80 13.28
CA HIS A 1159 -9.89 -45.56 14.73
C HIS A 1159 -11.29 -45.42 15.37
N GLU A 1160 -12.32 -46.00 14.78
CA GLU A 1160 -13.67 -46.15 15.35
C GLU A 1160 -13.62 -46.61 16.82
N GLY A 1161 -14.24 -45.86 17.74
CA GLY A 1161 -14.23 -46.16 19.19
C GLY A 1161 -13.07 -45.53 19.98
N GLN A 1162 -12.18 -44.78 19.35
CA GLN A 1162 -11.12 -43.99 20.01
C GLN A 1162 -11.55 -42.53 20.18
N THR A 1163 -10.99 -41.83 21.17
CA THR A 1163 -11.22 -40.37 21.35
C THR A 1163 -10.08 -39.55 20.76
N ILE A 1164 -10.41 -38.45 20.09
CA ILE A 1164 -9.41 -37.57 19.45
C ILE A 1164 -8.97 -36.47 20.41
N GLN A 1165 -7.68 -36.47 20.78
CA GLN A 1165 -7.04 -35.28 21.38
C GLN A 1165 -6.62 -34.32 20.27
N LEU A 1166 -7.14 -33.09 20.29
CA LEU A 1166 -6.78 -32.03 19.34
C LEU A 1166 -5.64 -31.20 19.94
N PRO A 1167 -4.47 -31.08 19.27
CA PRO A 1167 -3.23 -30.55 19.88
C PRO A 1167 -3.21 -29.04 20.18
N PHE A 1168 -4.35 -28.36 20.05
CA PHE A 1168 -4.53 -26.93 20.33
C PHE A 1168 -5.72 -26.64 21.26
N LEU A 1169 -6.31 -27.67 21.87
CA LEU A 1169 -7.38 -27.55 22.88
C LEU A 1169 -6.94 -28.25 24.18
N PRO A 1170 -7.44 -27.79 25.35
CA PRO A 1170 -7.12 -28.44 26.62
C PRO A 1170 -7.47 -29.94 26.63
N PRO A 1171 -6.67 -30.82 27.26
CA PRO A 1171 -6.95 -32.26 27.32
C PRO A 1171 -8.33 -32.57 27.91
N GLU A 1172 -8.79 -31.81 28.91
CA GLU A 1172 -10.12 -31.90 29.50
C GLU A 1172 -11.27 -31.54 28.53
N TRP A 1173 -11.03 -30.75 27.48
CA TRP A 1173 -12.05 -30.40 26.47
C TRP A 1173 -12.15 -31.41 25.32
N THR A 1174 -11.16 -32.31 25.18
CA THR A 1174 -11.06 -33.28 24.08
C THR A 1174 -11.28 -34.72 24.53
N ARG A 1175 -11.10 -35.02 25.83
CA ARG A 1175 -11.52 -36.28 26.46
C ARG A 1175 -13.03 -36.50 26.30
N GLY A 1176 -13.41 -37.40 25.40
CA GLY A 1176 -14.79 -37.90 25.26
C GLY A 1176 -15.40 -37.80 23.86
N ILE A 1177 -14.75 -37.09 22.92
CA ILE A 1177 -15.25 -37.00 21.54
C ILE A 1177 -14.74 -38.20 20.72
N ASP A 1178 -15.63 -39.15 20.44
CA ASP A 1178 -15.38 -40.33 19.60
C ASP A 1178 -15.13 -39.97 18.11
N THR A 1179 -14.25 -40.72 17.46
CA THR A 1179 -13.88 -40.58 16.04
C THR A 1179 -15.06 -40.67 15.08
N GLY A 1180 -16.05 -41.52 15.35
CA GLY A 1180 -17.29 -41.65 14.59
C GLY A 1180 -18.21 -40.44 14.75
N VAL A 1181 -18.29 -39.86 15.96
CA VAL A 1181 -19.02 -38.60 16.21
C VAL A 1181 -18.38 -37.45 15.43
N VAL A 1182 -17.05 -37.36 15.39
CA VAL A 1182 -16.33 -36.35 14.57
C VAL A 1182 -16.68 -36.50 13.08
N LEU A 1183 -16.66 -37.72 12.55
CA LEU A 1183 -17.02 -37.98 11.15
C LEU A 1183 -18.49 -37.64 10.85
N ALA A 1184 -19.40 -37.95 11.77
CA ALA A 1184 -20.82 -37.59 11.65
C ALA A 1184 -21.01 -36.06 11.62
N ILE A 1185 -20.30 -35.30 12.45
CA ILE A 1185 -20.34 -33.82 12.45
C ILE A 1185 -19.90 -33.27 11.08
N PHE A 1186 -18.79 -33.74 10.53
CA PHE A 1186 -18.32 -33.31 9.21
C PHE A 1186 -19.35 -33.62 8.11
N ILE A 1187 -19.84 -34.86 8.02
CA ILE A 1187 -20.83 -35.26 7.01
C ILE A 1187 -22.15 -34.46 7.14
N LEU A 1188 -22.64 -34.25 8.36
CA LEU A 1188 -23.85 -33.45 8.61
C LEU A 1188 -23.65 -31.97 8.24
N SER A 1189 -22.45 -31.42 8.42
CA SER A 1189 -22.14 -30.04 8.02
C SER A 1189 -22.20 -29.85 6.50
N GLU A 1190 -21.68 -30.79 5.72
CA GLU A 1190 -21.74 -30.78 4.25
C GLU A 1190 -23.18 -30.98 3.76
N ILE A 1191 -23.95 -31.90 4.36
CA ILE A 1191 -25.37 -32.09 4.03
C ILE A 1191 -26.19 -30.82 4.33
N ARG A 1192 -25.89 -30.12 5.43
CA ARG A 1192 -26.53 -28.83 5.77
C ARG A 1192 -26.14 -27.73 4.78
N GLY A 1193 -24.87 -27.69 4.37
CA GLY A 1193 -24.37 -26.78 3.32
C GLY A 1193 -25.06 -26.99 1.98
N LEU A 1194 -25.10 -28.25 1.51
CA LEU A 1194 -25.75 -28.64 0.25
C LEU A 1194 -27.26 -28.36 0.25
N ARG A 1195 -27.96 -28.59 1.38
CA ARG A 1195 -29.39 -28.22 1.54
C ARG A 1195 -29.61 -26.70 1.52
N LYS A 1196 -28.71 -25.92 2.12
CA LYS A 1196 -28.82 -24.44 2.16
C LYS A 1196 -28.49 -23.78 0.80
N THR A 1197 -27.55 -24.34 0.04
CA THR A 1197 -27.10 -23.78 -1.25
C THR A 1197 -27.93 -24.27 -2.44
N GLY A 1198 -28.32 -25.54 -2.42
CA GLY A 1198 -29.05 -26.23 -3.49
C GLY A 1198 -28.23 -26.43 -4.78
N LEU A 1199 -28.74 -27.28 -5.68
CA LEU A 1199 -28.21 -27.48 -7.04
C LEU A 1199 -28.58 -26.33 -8.00
N LYS A 1200 -28.67 -25.10 -7.50
CA LYS A 1200 -29.09 -23.93 -8.30
C LYS A 1200 -27.88 -23.31 -8.98
N VAL A 1201 -27.90 -23.29 -10.32
CA VAL A 1201 -26.97 -22.50 -11.12
C VAL A 1201 -27.12 -21.02 -10.75
N PRO A 1202 -26.04 -20.26 -10.50
CA PRO A 1202 -26.13 -18.82 -10.32
C PRO A 1202 -26.73 -18.15 -11.56
N LYS A 1203 -27.67 -17.21 -11.38
CA LYS A 1203 -27.97 -16.24 -12.45
C LYS A 1203 -26.75 -15.33 -12.59
N SER A 1204 -26.05 -15.43 -13.72
CA SER A 1204 -24.90 -14.59 -14.03
C SER A 1204 -25.35 -13.18 -14.42
N THR A 1205 -25.32 -12.24 -13.47
CA THR A 1205 -25.38 -10.81 -13.80
C THR A 1205 -24.07 -10.41 -14.48
N PRO A 1206 -24.08 -9.75 -15.65
CA PRO A 1206 -22.86 -9.28 -16.29
C PRO A 1206 -22.05 -8.36 -15.37
N GLY A 1207 -20.77 -8.65 -15.17
CA GLY A 1207 -19.82 -7.80 -14.44
C GLY A 1207 -19.49 -8.21 -12.99
N THR A 1208 -20.27 -9.09 -12.35
CA THR A 1208 -19.93 -9.64 -11.03
C THR A 1208 -19.07 -10.90 -11.13
N PRO A 1209 -17.93 -11.01 -10.39
CA PRO A 1209 -17.17 -12.26 -10.30
C PRO A 1209 -18.00 -13.40 -9.69
N LEU A 1210 -17.87 -14.61 -10.23
CA LEU A 1210 -18.41 -15.82 -9.62
C LEU A 1210 -17.79 -16.03 -8.23
N GLN A 1211 -18.58 -15.86 -7.18
CA GLN A 1211 -18.13 -16.18 -5.81
C GLN A 1211 -17.88 -17.70 -5.70
N PRO A 1212 -16.66 -18.14 -5.35
CA PRO A 1212 -16.38 -19.56 -5.17
C PRO A 1212 -17.15 -20.09 -3.96
N ARG A 1213 -18.00 -21.09 -4.19
CA ARG A 1213 -18.68 -21.86 -3.15
C ARG A 1213 -17.89 -23.14 -2.84
N VAL A 1214 -18.08 -23.68 -1.64
CA VAL A 1214 -17.54 -24.97 -1.23
C VAL A 1214 -18.20 -26.08 -2.04
N ASP A 1215 -17.41 -27.03 -2.57
CA ASP A 1215 -17.94 -28.21 -3.27
C ASP A 1215 -18.39 -29.29 -2.27
N HIS A 1216 -19.52 -29.01 -1.62
CA HIS A 1216 -20.18 -29.92 -0.68
C HIS A 1216 -20.43 -31.32 -1.28
N MET A 1217 -20.52 -31.45 -2.62
CA MET A 1217 -20.72 -32.73 -3.28
C MET A 1217 -19.41 -33.51 -3.44
N GLY A 1218 -18.34 -32.84 -3.85
CA GLY A 1218 -17.00 -33.42 -3.92
C GLY A 1218 -16.49 -33.86 -2.55
N HIS A 1219 -16.82 -33.11 -1.49
CA HIS A 1219 -16.52 -33.46 -0.10
C HIS A 1219 -17.25 -34.74 0.33
N LEU A 1220 -18.57 -34.82 0.13
CA LEU A 1220 -19.38 -36.02 0.45
C LEU A 1220 -18.94 -37.26 -0.35
N ALA A 1221 -18.60 -37.09 -1.63
CA ALA A 1221 -18.03 -38.15 -2.46
C ALA A 1221 -16.65 -38.60 -1.96
N GLY A 1222 -15.81 -37.67 -1.51
CA GLY A 1222 -14.52 -37.94 -0.87
C GLY A 1222 -14.67 -38.75 0.42
N TYR A 1223 -15.57 -38.33 1.34
CA TYR A 1223 -15.87 -39.06 2.57
C TYR A 1223 -16.37 -40.49 2.27
N ALA A 1224 -17.28 -40.67 1.32
CA ALA A 1224 -17.78 -42.00 0.92
C ALA A 1224 -16.67 -42.92 0.40
N ALA A 1225 -15.76 -42.39 -0.44
CA ALA A 1225 -14.59 -43.13 -0.91
C ALA A 1225 -13.64 -43.50 0.24
N GLY A 1226 -13.42 -42.60 1.20
CA GLY A 1226 -12.60 -42.84 2.39
C GLY A 1226 -13.16 -43.95 3.29
N ILE A 1227 -14.47 -43.93 3.54
CA ILE A 1227 -15.16 -44.99 4.31
C ILE A 1227 -15.01 -46.35 3.59
N GLY A 1228 -15.27 -46.40 2.28
CA GLY A 1228 -15.14 -47.64 1.50
C GLY A 1228 -13.70 -48.18 1.46
N GLY A 1229 -12.71 -47.30 1.30
CA GLY A 1229 -11.30 -47.67 1.33
C GLY A 1229 -10.85 -48.21 2.69
N ALA A 1230 -11.23 -47.55 3.79
CA ALA A 1230 -10.91 -48.02 5.14
C ALA A 1230 -11.63 -49.34 5.50
N ALA A 1231 -12.86 -49.54 5.02
CA ALA A 1231 -13.57 -50.80 5.17
C ALA A 1231 -12.89 -51.94 4.39
N MET A 1232 -12.39 -51.67 3.17
CA MET A 1232 -11.62 -52.64 2.38
C MET A 1232 -10.30 -52.99 3.05
N ILE A 1233 -9.56 -52.00 3.58
CA ILE A 1233 -8.32 -52.22 4.34
C ILE A 1233 -8.60 -53.09 5.58
N ARG A 1234 -9.65 -52.79 6.34
CA ARG A 1234 -10.09 -53.59 7.50
C ARG A 1234 -10.49 -55.04 7.16
N ALA A 1235 -10.87 -55.33 5.92
CA ALA A 1235 -11.18 -56.68 5.47
C ALA A 1235 -9.96 -57.43 4.91
N THR A 1236 -8.97 -56.73 4.35
CA THR A 1236 -7.86 -57.32 3.58
C THR A 1236 -6.53 -57.36 4.32
N ASP A 1237 -6.24 -56.39 5.18
CA ASP A 1237 -5.02 -56.36 6.00
C ASP A 1237 -5.20 -57.18 7.28
N PRO A 1238 -4.39 -58.24 7.52
CA PRO A 1238 -4.43 -59.03 8.75
C PRO A 1238 -4.36 -58.18 10.03
N LYS A 1239 -3.56 -57.10 10.04
CA LYS A 1239 -3.42 -56.17 11.18
C LYS A 1239 -4.78 -55.65 11.66
N TRP A 1240 -5.67 -55.32 10.71
CA TRP A 1240 -6.96 -54.71 10.99
C TRP A 1240 -8.11 -55.71 11.02
N ARG A 1241 -8.01 -56.79 10.23
CA ARG A 1241 -8.97 -57.91 10.20
C ARG A 1241 -8.98 -58.68 11.51
N ASP A 1242 -7.79 -59.02 12.03
CA ASP A 1242 -7.66 -59.92 13.17
C ASP A 1242 -7.78 -59.17 14.51
N ALA A 1243 -7.51 -57.86 14.54
CA ALA A 1243 -7.84 -56.99 15.68
C ALA A 1243 -9.36 -57.00 16.03
N LYS A 1244 -10.25 -57.17 15.04
CA LYS A 1244 -11.70 -57.36 15.30
C LYS A 1244 -12.07 -58.75 15.86
N ARG A 1245 -11.13 -59.71 15.93
CA ARG A 1245 -11.33 -61.02 16.60
C ARG A 1245 -11.01 -60.98 18.09
N GLU A 1246 -9.97 -60.27 18.51
CA GLU A 1246 -9.61 -60.15 19.93
C GLU A 1246 -10.68 -59.39 20.74
N HIS A 1247 -11.34 -58.40 20.15
CA HIS A 1247 -12.40 -57.62 20.81
C HIS A 1247 -13.66 -58.41 21.21
N TRP A 1248 -13.78 -59.69 20.83
CA TRP A 1248 -14.83 -60.59 21.35
C TRP A 1248 -14.42 -61.37 22.62
N TYR A 1249 -13.13 -61.38 23.01
CA TYR A 1249 -12.63 -62.20 24.10
C TYR A 1249 -12.31 -61.46 25.41
N ILE A 1250 -12.40 -60.12 25.44
CA ILE A 1250 -12.24 -59.33 26.68
C ILE A 1250 -13.55 -58.59 27.00
N ARG A 1251 -14.59 -59.37 27.31
CA ARG A 1251 -15.84 -58.85 27.91
C ARG A 1251 -16.17 -59.46 29.28
N ASP A 1252 -15.21 -60.16 29.92
CA ASP A 1252 -15.36 -60.59 31.31
C ASP A 1252 -14.02 -60.62 32.07
N SER A 1253 -13.70 -59.49 32.73
CA SER A 1253 -12.56 -59.39 33.66
C SER A 1253 -12.81 -58.52 34.90
N LYS A 1254 -13.99 -57.87 35.01
CA LYS A 1254 -14.41 -57.10 36.21
C LYS A 1254 -14.79 -57.98 37.42
N LYS A 1255 -14.25 -59.20 37.51
CA LYS A 1255 -14.56 -60.20 38.54
C LYS A 1255 -13.35 -60.95 39.13
N LYS A 1256 -12.10 -60.60 38.77
CA LYS A 1256 -10.88 -61.17 39.39
C LYS A 1256 -9.85 -60.10 39.77
N THR A 1257 -10.25 -59.23 40.70
CA THR A 1257 -9.30 -58.46 41.55
C THR A 1257 -9.82 -58.31 42.98
N GLN A 1258 -10.56 -59.33 43.43
CA GLN A 1258 -10.61 -59.75 44.83
C GLN A 1258 -9.99 -61.15 44.89
N GLN A 1259 -9.36 -61.48 46.02
CA GLN A 1259 -8.43 -62.61 46.24
C GLN A 1259 -7.05 -62.46 45.57
N LEU A 1260 -6.02 -62.90 46.29
CA LEU A 1260 -4.58 -62.80 46.01
C LEU A 1260 -4.05 -61.34 46.03
N SER A 1261 -3.54 -60.75 47.13
CA SER A 1261 -3.18 -61.20 48.50
C SER A 1261 -2.06 -62.25 48.63
N SER A 1262 -0.97 -61.86 49.32
CA SER A 1262 0.26 -62.62 49.61
C SER A 1262 1.06 -63.13 48.39
N GLY A 1263 2.35 -62.78 48.35
CA GLY A 1263 3.30 -63.02 47.26
C GLY A 1263 4.41 -61.99 47.33
#